data_AF-A0A8H6ANG1-F1
#
_entry.id   AF-A0A8H6ANG1-F1
#
_cell.length_a   1.000
_cell.length_b   1.000
_cell.length_c   1.000
_cell.angle_alpha   90.00
_cell.angle_beta   90.00
_cell.angle_gamma   90.00
#
_symmetry.space_group_name_H-M   'P 1'
#
loop_
_entity.id
_entity.type
_entity.pdbx_description
1 polymer ?
#
loop_
_entity_poly.entity_id
_entity_poly.type
_entity_poly.pdbx_seq_one_letter_code
_entity_poly.pdbx_strand_id
1 'polypeptide(L)'
;MGASTDYDQTKGINTKPEGDGSKQEPFGKDTLNSTWNSENESSFRTFSQKSSNLPFGQSIEYDAISGPTYVTAQTLVQQVAYALSDKIFSYSPESFDLDVAVKSWAAANTKNANGYTTEVSPMQTRSGAGSIALGYMFSKDFDLTKRHIPQSLLASSSSLHSLRSTLDQLSLLYSVANPFVAHVAAVDYAPGSTGLVTDYATALTVAEELGLGLVSSSSAYEAQHMSLFSTLLATILPTIHTYDGITVGRDTLRVIDILSQSGLSSSYKTVLEEISKLGKRADAESKVSSLLEAFNSELGTSYGLFEYSGHESPESVLVVFGSVESSLATQVAKKLSAEGEKVGVINVRVYRPFVEEAFLKALPASVRNIAVLGQVLDETAATDVSGHSNLYEDVLAATVFSDQFTASPKVVDVKYARSQVFTPTSIASIFHQLGGKSFNDFVSLLSVGQVQQYSFFDLEDSAAATAPSAISKLLSGDSAGNVLINQTHDNFIQGGVVRTDIRSSKKSIEAAYPVEEADVTYIGDEKLFKEIAILQNVRLGGKIIVKLPGVKDEDLEKKIPSFVRNEIKKRDVELFVLDPTLSEALEKEPALETLFAELAFLKVACPELLESGKDKLAAINGSQEQFQSAVADLEKVVRKVEIPETWAEVDAEAEALNLPVTIKSSSFTGFQKEDTEAPSQLRDWHAAAKGLLFKEAYGTKSELRPDLTAKTYEITVKENRRLTPITYDRNIFHIEFDLGTSGLKYDIGEALGIHAVNDVAEVEEFMKFYGLNADDVVEVPSREDNNVWETRTVFQSLVQNIDIFGRPPKKFYEALAEFASDENEKKELLTLGGPEGANEFKRRAEVDTITYADVLLEFKSAHPSFHDIARIVSPMKRREYSIASSQAVNPTTVALMIVVVSWVDPKGRDRFGQATRYLSSLPVGSKVTASVKPSVMKLPALDSAPLIMAGLGTGLAPFRAFVQYRAMQKAQGKDIGSILLYMGSRHQREEYLYGEEWEAYQDAGVITLLGRAFSRDQKQKIYIQDRMRETVKDIIQAYIKDEGSFYLCGPTWPVPDVTEVLEEAIREEGRISGKKVDGRKEIERLKEAGRYVLEVY
;
A
#
# COMPACT_ATOMS: atom_id res chain seq x y z
N MET A 1 50.83 -37.09 39.46
CA MET A 1 51.31 -36.31 38.29
C MET A 1 50.10 -35.51 37.83
N GLY A 2 49.83 -34.30 38.33
CA GLY A 2 50.70 -33.13 38.46
C GLY A 2 50.43 -32.25 37.22
N ALA A 3 50.11 -30.96 37.29
CA ALA A 3 50.11 -29.92 38.31
C ALA A 3 49.10 -28.83 37.82
N SER A 4 48.27 -28.18 38.64
CA SER A 4 48.58 -27.09 39.61
C SER A 4 49.30 -25.89 39.00
N THR A 5 48.66 -24.72 39.08
CA THR A 5 49.21 -23.55 39.81
C THR A 5 48.06 -22.62 40.22
N ASP A 6 47.87 -22.53 41.54
CA ASP A 6 47.13 -21.48 42.26
C ASP A 6 47.87 -20.13 42.18
N TYR A 7 47.16 -19.03 42.41
CA TYR A 7 47.58 -18.08 43.45
C TYR A 7 46.37 -17.39 44.10
N ASP A 8 46.26 -17.66 45.39
CA ASP A 8 45.37 -17.14 46.42
C ASP A 8 45.71 -15.69 46.80
N GLN A 9 44.70 -14.92 47.27
CA GLN A 9 44.81 -14.12 48.50
C GLN A 9 43.47 -13.50 48.93
N THR A 10 42.78 -14.24 49.80
CA THR A 10 42.21 -13.86 51.12
C THR A 10 41.96 -12.38 51.51
N LYS A 11 40.75 -12.12 52.05
CA LYS A 11 40.41 -11.73 53.45
C LYS A 11 38.96 -11.20 53.46
N GLY A 12 37.96 -11.80 54.12
CA GLY A 12 37.81 -12.06 55.57
C GLY A 12 37.17 -10.83 56.23
N ILE A 13 35.97 -10.81 56.84
CA ILE A 13 35.53 -11.48 58.10
C ILE A 13 34.09 -10.94 58.38
N ASN A 14 33.08 -11.82 58.53
CA ASN A 14 32.28 -12.09 59.76
C ASN A 14 31.35 -10.94 60.21
N THR A 15 30.02 -11.10 60.37
CA THR A 15 29.37 -11.74 61.53
C THR A 15 27.86 -12.07 61.30
N LYS A 16 27.39 -13.11 61.98
CA LYS A 16 26.00 -13.44 62.42
C LYS A 16 26.04 -13.51 63.98
N PRO A 17 24.98 -13.68 64.82
CA PRO A 17 23.53 -13.95 64.59
C PRO A 17 22.53 -13.28 65.61
N GLU A 18 21.24 -13.70 65.58
CA GLU A 18 20.16 -13.67 66.64
C GLU A 18 19.56 -12.30 67.07
N GLY A 19 18.26 -12.11 67.38
CA GLY A 19 17.07 -12.95 67.46
C GLY A 19 15.84 -12.15 68.00
N ASP A 20 14.64 -12.68 67.71
CA ASP A 20 13.32 -12.55 68.37
C ASP A 20 12.55 -11.20 68.49
N GLY A 21 11.23 -11.27 68.32
CA GLY A 21 10.30 -10.17 68.62
C GLY A 21 9.01 -10.14 67.80
N SER A 22 8.13 -11.11 67.99
CA SER A 22 6.74 -11.09 67.50
C SER A 22 5.96 -9.83 67.93
N LYS A 23 5.38 -9.09 66.97
CA LYS A 23 4.15 -8.31 67.16
C LYS A 23 3.32 -8.32 65.87
N GLN A 24 2.14 -8.96 65.95
CA GLN A 24 1.02 -8.74 65.05
C GLN A 24 0.46 -7.33 65.29
N GLU A 25 0.22 -6.56 64.23
CA GLU A 25 -0.82 -5.55 64.04
C GLU A 25 -0.65 -4.86 62.65
N PRO A 26 -1.68 -4.22 62.08
CA PRO A 26 -2.79 -4.79 61.34
C PRO A 26 -2.72 -4.49 59.82
N PHE A 27 -3.60 -5.15 59.07
CA PHE A 27 -3.91 -4.88 57.67
C PHE A 27 -4.00 -3.37 57.32
N GLY A 28 -3.40 -3.00 56.19
CA GLY A 28 -3.75 -1.80 55.45
C GLY A 28 -2.69 -0.70 55.46
N LYS A 29 -1.80 -0.74 54.45
CA LYS A 29 -1.22 0.41 53.72
C LYS A 29 -0.08 -0.08 52.83
N ASP A 30 -0.42 -0.82 51.78
CA ASP A 30 0.44 -0.89 50.60
C ASP A 30 -0.19 0.00 49.54
N THR A 31 0.41 1.17 49.37
CA THR A 31 0.27 1.98 48.16
C THR A 31 0.61 1.11 46.97
N LEU A 32 -0.41 0.76 46.18
CA LEU A 32 -0.32 0.06 44.89
C LEU A 32 0.52 0.89 43.91
N ASN A 33 1.83 0.68 43.90
CA ASN A 33 2.69 1.12 42.81
C ASN A 33 2.54 0.12 41.66
N SER A 34 1.91 0.55 40.58
CA SER A 34 1.97 -0.11 39.27
C SER A 34 3.45 -0.32 38.90
N THR A 35 3.92 -1.56 38.93
CA THR A 35 5.33 -1.94 38.69
C THR A 35 5.75 -1.94 37.22
N TRP A 36 4.90 -1.44 36.30
CA TRP A 36 5.24 -1.28 34.88
C TRP A 36 6.34 -0.22 34.58
N ASN A 37 6.82 0.52 35.59
CA ASN A 37 7.78 1.61 35.44
C ASN A 37 9.25 1.23 35.72
N SER A 38 9.59 -0.06 35.86
CA SER A 38 11.00 -0.47 36.04
C SER A 38 11.61 -1.00 34.75
N GLU A 39 11.79 -0.14 33.75
CA GLU A 39 12.77 -0.41 32.69
C GLU A 39 14.13 0.13 33.15
N ASN A 40 15.10 -0.78 33.28
CA ASN A 40 16.50 -0.44 33.49
C ASN A 40 17.05 0.28 32.25
N GLU A 41 17.73 1.39 32.48
CA GLU A 41 18.41 2.24 31.51
C GLU A 41 19.27 1.46 30.49
N SER A 42 18.94 1.56 29.19
CA SER A 42 19.88 1.94 28.12
C SER A 42 19.19 1.95 26.73
N SER A 43 19.28 3.10 26.05
CA SER A 43 18.70 3.46 24.73
C SER A 43 17.18 3.70 24.70
N PHE A 44 16.78 4.98 24.76
CA PHE A 44 15.41 5.43 24.52
C PHE A 44 15.03 5.13 23.05
N ARG A 45 14.03 4.27 22.83
CA ARG A 45 13.48 3.97 21.50
C ARG A 45 12.13 4.69 21.33
N THR A 46 11.89 5.22 20.14
CA THR A 46 10.61 5.80 19.71
C THR A 46 9.46 4.80 19.90
N PHE A 47 8.30 5.27 20.36
CA PHE A 47 7.10 4.44 20.51
C PHE A 47 6.71 3.82 19.16
N SER A 48 6.76 2.49 19.06
CA SER A 48 6.34 1.74 17.87
C SER A 48 5.31 0.70 18.26
N GLN A 49 4.13 0.74 17.63
CA GLN A 49 3.07 -0.22 17.86
C GLN A 49 3.47 -1.58 17.25
N LYS A 50 3.55 -2.63 18.06
CA LYS A 50 3.90 -3.98 17.60
C LYS A 50 2.71 -4.78 17.10
N SER A 51 1.59 -4.74 17.83
CA SER A 51 0.36 -5.46 17.48
C SER A 51 -0.82 -4.90 18.26
N SER A 52 -1.98 -4.72 17.62
CA SER A 52 -3.23 -4.31 18.28
C SER A 52 -3.75 -5.32 19.31
N ASN A 53 -3.25 -6.57 19.30
CA ASN A 53 -3.57 -7.58 20.32
C ASN A 53 -2.85 -7.36 21.65
N LEU A 54 -1.83 -6.52 21.68
CA LEU A 54 -1.04 -6.24 22.87
C LEU A 54 -1.54 -4.98 23.59
N PRO A 55 -1.44 -4.89 24.92
CA PRO A 55 -1.90 -3.72 25.66
C PRO A 55 -1.18 -2.46 25.18
N PHE A 56 -1.96 -1.51 24.67
CA PHE A 56 -1.45 -0.27 24.04
C PHE A 56 -0.47 -0.51 22.90
N GLY A 57 -0.54 -1.66 22.23
CA GLY A 57 0.39 -2.00 21.15
C GLY A 57 1.77 -2.50 21.60
N GLN A 58 1.99 -2.72 22.92
CA GLN A 58 3.31 -3.00 23.49
C GLN A 58 3.39 -4.38 24.15
N SER A 59 4.55 -5.02 24.02
CA SER A 59 4.82 -6.29 24.70
C SER A 59 4.64 -6.15 26.21
N ILE A 60 4.07 -7.17 26.85
CA ILE A 60 3.93 -7.25 28.30
C ILE A 60 4.70 -8.44 28.84
N GLU A 61 5.53 -8.20 29.85
CA GLU A 61 6.21 -9.27 30.58
C GLU A 61 5.19 -10.14 31.30
N TYR A 62 5.37 -11.46 31.22
CA TYR A 62 4.42 -12.43 31.74
C TYR A 62 4.18 -12.27 33.26
N ASP A 63 5.24 -12.00 34.03
CA ASP A 63 5.17 -11.81 35.49
C ASP A 63 4.45 -10.51 35.89
N ALA A 64 4.33 -9.54 34.97
CA ALA A 64 3.59 -8.31 35.20
C ALA A 64 2.06 -8.49 35.09
N ILE A 65 1.59 -9.63 34.57
CA ILE A 65 0.16 -9.90 34.37
C ILE A 65 -0.43 -10.49 35.67
N SER A 66 -0.76 -9.61 36.60
CA SER A 66 -1.43 -9.97 37.86
C SER A 66 -2.16 -8.78 38.47
N GLY A 67 -3.23 -9.03 39.22
CA GLY A 67 -4.02 -7.98 39.86
C GLY A 67 -4.48 -6.90 38.88
N PRO A 68 -4.52 -5.62 39.30
CA PRO A 68 -4.96 -4.52 38.44
C PRO A 68 -3.99 -4.20 37.31
N THR A 69 -4.24 -4.76 36.11
CA THR A 69 -3.38 -4.58 34.93
C THR A 69 -4.19 -4.25 33.69
N TYR A 70 -3.63 -3.39 32.82
CA TYR A 70 -4.16 -3.13 31.49
C TYR A 70 -3.75 -4.24 30.53
N VAL A 71 -4.73 -4.94 29.96
CA VAL A 71 -4.55 -6.13 29.12
C VAL A 71 -5.66 -6.20 28.08
N THR A 72 -5.48 -7.09 27.10
CA THR A 72 -6.54 -7.52 26.19
C THR A 72 -7.09 -8.88 26.62
N ALA A 73 -8.34 -9.20 26.25
CA ALA A 73 -8.91 -10.52 26.53
C ALA A 73 -8.05 -11.65 25.92
N GLN A 74 -7.54 -11.42 24.71
CA GLN A 74 -6.68 -12.38 24.03
C GLN A 74 -5.34 -12.61 24.74
N THR A 75 -4.77 -11.57 25.37
CA THR A 75 -3.56 -11.72 26.19
C THR A 75 -3.84 -12.58 27.43
N LEU A 76 -4.99 -12.40 28.08
CA LEU A 76 -5.40 -13.22 29.23
C LEU A 76 -5.65 -14.68 28.85
N VAL A 77 -6.27 -14.93 27.70
CA VAL A 77 -6.45 -16.30 27.17
C VAL A 77 -5.09 -16.96 26.92
N GLN A 78 -4.17 -16.23 26.28
CA GLN A 78 -2.81 -16.68 26.04
C GLN A 78 -2.04 -16.93 27.34
N GLN A 79 -2.23 -16.11 28.37
CA GLN A 79 -1.60 -16.29 29.68
C GLN A 79 -2.00 -17.64 30.30
N VAL A 80 -3.29 -17.99 30.28
CA VAL A 80 -3.77 -19.28 30.81
C VAL A 80 -3.21 -20.45 29.99
N ALA A 81 -3.27 -20.36 28.66
CA ALA A 81 -2.75 -21.39 27.77
C ALA A 81 -1.25 -21.63 28.02
N TYR A 82 -0.47 -20.55 28.16
CA TYR A 82 0.97 -20.62 28.44
C TYR A 82 1.28 -21.16 29.83
N ALA A 83 0.50 -20.76 30.85
CA ALA A 83 0.71 -21.18 32.22
C ALA A 83 0.52 -22.69 32.40
N LEU A 84 -0.54 -23.25 31.81
CA LEU A 84 -1.06 -24.57 32.17
C LEU A 84 -0.72 -25.68 31.18
N SER A 85 -0.40 -25.35 29.93
CA SER A 85 -0.16 -26.37 28.89
C SER A 85 1.28 -26.86 28.83
N ASP A 86 1.46 -28.12 28.42
CA ASP A 86 2.78 -28.65 28.05
C ASP A 86 3.22 -28.05 26.69
N LYS A 87 2.28 -27.99 25.75
CA LYS A 87 2.50 -27.53 24.38
C LYS A 87 1.31 -26.72 23.88
N ILE A 88 1.62 -25.67 23.11
CA ILE A 88 0.65 -24.83 22.42
C ILE A 88 0.85 -25.00 20.92
N PHE A 89 -0.18 -25.45 20.23
CA PHE A 89 -0.27 -25.39 18.78
C PHE A 89 -0.94 -24.09 18.40
N SER A 90 -0.38 -23.36 17.44
CA SER A 90 -1.00 -22.13 16.96
C SER A 90 -1.10 -22.11 15.45
N TYR A 91 -2.24 -21.61 14.96
CA TYR A 91 -2.39 -21.16 13.59
C TYR A 91 -2.96 -19.75 13.62
N SER A 92 -2.09 -18.77 13.36
CA SER A 92 -2.47 -17.38 13.19
C SER A 92 -2.09 -16.96 11.77
N PRO A 93 -3.04 -16.53 10.93
CA PRO A 93 -2.71 -15.70 9.78
C PRO A 93 -1.82 -14.53 10.19
N GLU A 94 -0.91 -14.08 9.30
CA GLU A 94 0.04 -13.00 9.60
C GLU A 94 -0.65 -11.71 10.02
N SER A 95 -1.85 -11.43 9.51
CA SER A 95 -2.62 -10.24 9.91
C SER A 95 -3.48 -10.42 11.16
N PHE A 96 -3.55 -11.62 11.77
CA PHE A 96 -4.46 -11.88 12.90
C PHE A 96 -3.78 -11.82 14.26
N ASP A 97 -2.47 -12.10 14.34
CA ASP A 97 -1.66 -12.01 15.55
C ASP A 97 -2.19 -12.82 16.77
N LEU A 98 -2.79 -13.98 16.55
CA LEU A 98 -3.46 -14.78 17.59
C LEU A 98 -2.53 -15.31 18.70
N ASP A 99 -1.23 -15.38 18.44
CA ASP A 99 -0.23 -16.06 19.26
C ASP A 99 1.00 -15.20 19.63
N VAL A 100 0.87 -13.87 19.50
CA VAL A 100 2.00 -12.94 19.70
C VAL A 100 2.58 -12.98 21.11
N ALA A 101 1.73 -13.00 22.15
CA ALA A 101 2.19 -12.97 23.53
C ALA A 101 2.89 -14.28 23.93
N VAL A 102 2.30 -15.43 23.59
CA VAL A 102 2.92 -16.74 23.87
C VAL A 102 4.23 -16.95 23.12
N LYS A 103 4.35 -16.47 21.88
CA LYS A 103 5.62 -16.48 21.13
C LYS A 103 6.68 -15.63 21.84
N SER A 104 6.30 -14.45 22.32
CA SER A 104 7.20 -13.56 23.06
C SER A 104 7.72 -14.21 24.34
N TRP A 105 6.83 -14.79 25.15
CA TRP A 105 7.22 -15.42 26.42
C TRP A 105 8.05 -16.70 26.21
N ALA A 106 7.72 -17.50 25.18
CA ALA A 106 8.53 -18.66 24.80
C ALA A 106 9.94 -18.26 24.37
N ALA A 107 10.07 -17.22 23.54
CA ALA A 107 11.37 -16.68 23.12
C ALA A 107 12.19 -16.11 24.28
N ALA A 108 11.52 -15.53 25.29
CA ALA A 108 12.14 -15.06 26.53
C ALA A 108 12.52 -16.21 27.50
N ASN A 109 12.23 -17.46 27.16
CA ASN A 109 12.41 -18.64 28.03
C ASN A 109 11.67 -18.52 29.38
N THR A 110 10.53 -17.82 29.41
CA THR A 110 9.70 -17.71 30.60
C THR A 110 9.20 -19.09 31.02
N LYS A 111 9.37 -19.46 32.29
CA LYS A 111 8.89 -20.74 32.81
C LYS A 111 7.38 -20.71 32.99
N ASN A 112 6.70 -21.80 32.70
CA ASN A 112 5.29 -22.03 32.97
C ASN A 112 5.06 -22.53 34.41
N ALA A 113 3.80 -22.82 34.76
CA ALA A 113 3.44 -23.30 36.10
C ALA A 113 4.04 -24.67 36.46
N ASN A 114 4.55 -25.41 35.47
CA ASN A 114 5.20 -26.72 35.63
C ASN A 114 6.74 -26.61 35.72
N GLY A 115 7.30 -25.40 35.69
CA GLY A 115 8.72 -25.13 35.94
C GLY A 115 9.63 -25.21 34.72
N TYR A 116 9.08 -25.35 33.50
CA TYR A 116 9.79 -25.34 32.22
C TYR A 116 9.12 -24.39 31.23
N THR A 117 9.76 -24.09 30.10
CA THR A 117 9.18 -23.21 29.06
C THR A 117 8.14 -23.99 28.24
N THR A 118 6.93 -23.46 28.11
CA THR A 118 5.88 -24.07 27.27
C THR A 118 6.29 -24.03 25.80
N GLU A 119 6.27 -25.17 25.13
CA GLU A 119 6.65 -25.23 23.72
C GLU A 119 5.53 -24.64 22.86
N VAL A 120 5.83 -23.61 22.09
CA VAL A 120 4.90 -22.99 21.13
C VAL A 120 5.29 -23.45 19.73
N SER A 121 4.36 -24.09 19.04
CA SER A 121 4.57 -24.61 17.68
C SER A 121 3.61 -23.93 16.69
N PRO A 122 4.05 -22.85 16.01
CA PRO A 122 3.28 -22.20 14.95
C PRO A 122 3.24 -23.07 13.70
N MET A 123 2.07 -23.15 13.06
CA MET A 123 1.80 -24.11 12.00
C MET A 123 1.63 -23.44 10.64
N GLN A 124 2.12 -24.09 9.58
CA GLN A 124 2.02 -23.56 8.21
C GLN A 124 0.60 -23.67 7.63
N THR A 125 -0.21 -24.63 8.10
CA THR A 125 -1.57 -24.87 7.60
C THR A 125 -2.56 -25.08 8.74
N ARG A 126 -3.83 -24.70 8.51
CA ARG A 126 -4.94 -24.91 9.45
C ARG A 126 -5.05 -26.39 9.85
N SER A 127 -5.02 -27.29 8.86
CA SER A 127 -5.06 -28.75 9.06
C SER A 127 -3.84 -29.29 9.81
N GLY A 128 -2.66 -28.67 9.62
CA GLY A 128 -1.42 -29.05 10.30
C GLY A 128 -1.51 -28.88 11.82
N ALA A 129 -2.15 -27.80 12.29
CA ALA A 129 -2.25 -27.52 13.72
C ALA A 129 -3.00 -28.60 14.52
N GLY A 130 -4.09 -29.13 14.00
CA GLY A 130 -4.80 -30.23 14.67
C GLY A 130 -4.18 -31.59 14.40
N SER A 131 -3.67 -31.85 13.19
CA SER A 131 -3.05 -33.14 12.87
C SER A 131 -1.82 -33.43 13.74
N ILE A 132 -1.06 -32.40 14.12
CA ILE A 132 0.08 -32.55 15.03
C ILE A 132 -0.37 -32.74 16.47
N ALA A 133 -1.45 -32.09 16.93
CA ALA A 133 -1.98 -32.35 18.27
C ALA A 133 -2.30 -33.84 18.45
N LEU A 134 -2.96 -34.44 17.46
CA LEU A 134 -3.23 -35.87 17.45
C LEU A 134 -1.95 -36.72 17.29
N GLY A 135 -1.06 -36.34 16.37
CA GLY A 135 0.19 -37.06 16.11
C GLY A 135 1.14 -37.08 17.32
N TYR A 136 1.21 -35.98 18.07
CA TYR A 136 2.02 -35.85 19.29
C TYR A 136 1.49 -36.77 20.40
N MET A 137 0.16 -36.87 20.56
CA MET A 137 -0.46 -37.78 21.53
C MET A 137 -0.10 -39.26 21.32
N PHE A 138 0.17 -39.67 20.07
CA PHE A 138 0.54 -41.04 19.72
C PHE A 138 2.02 -41.19 19.33
N SER A 139 2.82 -40.14 19.53
CA SER A 139 4.26 -40.19 19.26
C SER A 139 4.94 -41.15 20.23
N LYS A 140 5.91 -41.94 19.73
CA LYS A 140 6.74 -42.81 20.57
C LYS A 140 7.63 -42.02 21.52
N ASP A 141 7.87 -40.74 21.23
CA ASP A 141 8.70 -39.84 22.01
C ASP A 141 7.90 -39.02 23.02
N PHE A 142 6.59 -39.26 23.14
CA PHE A 142 5.74 -38.56 24.10
C PHE A 142 6.03 -39.02 25.53
N ASP A 143 6.32 -38.07 26.42
CA ASP A 143 6.53 -38.33 27.84
C ASP A 143 5.21 -38.66 28.54
N LEU A 144 4.97 -39.95 28.79
CA LEU A 144 3.77 -40.45 29.46
C LEU A 144 3.54 -39.81 30.85
N THR A 145 4.57 -39.29 31.51
CA THR A 145 4.41 -38.60 32.79
C THR A 145 3.62 -37.30 32.66
N LYS A 146 3.62 -36.69 31.47
CA LYS A 146 2.93 -35.42 31.14
C LYS A 146 1.52 -35.60 30.59
N ARG A 147 1.00 -36.82 30.53
CA ARG A 147 -0.34 -37.12 29.95
C ARG A 147 -1.51 -36.41 30.63
N HIS A 148 -1.33 -36.01 31.88
CA HIS A 148 -2.34 -35.28 32.66
C HIS A 148 -2.27 -33.76 32.46
N ILE A 149 -1.24 -33.25 31.76
CA ILE A 149 -1.05 -31.83 31.50
C ILE A 149 -1.81 -31.44 30.23
N PRO A 150 -2.58 -30.34 30.23
CA PRO A 150 -3.30 -29.88 29.06
C PRO A 150 -2.43 -29.59 27.82
N GLN A 151 -3.08 -29.69 26.67
CA GLN A 151 -2.59 -29.16 25.39
C GLN A 151 -3.57 -28.11 24.89
N SER A 152 -3.04 -26.97 24.45
CA SER A 152 -3.85 -25.86 23.93
C SER A 152 -3.67 -25.67 22.42
N LEU A 153 -4.76 -25.30 21.75
CA LEU A 153 -4.76 -24.75 20.41
C LEU A 153 -5.17 -23.27 20.46
N LEU A 154 -4.39 -22.39 19.81
CA LEU A 154 -4.76 -21.00 19.54
C LEU A 154 -5.07 -20.84 18.04
N ALA A 155 -6.32 -20.50 17.71
CA ALA A 155 -6.76 -20.40 16.32
C ALA A 155 -7.98 -19.48 16.14
N SER A 156 -8.35 -19.19 14.89
CA SER A 156 -9.60 -18.51 14.53
C SER A 156 -10.73 -19.50 14.22
N SER A 157 -11.98 -19.04 14.19
CA SER A 157 -13.17 -19.86 13.87
C SER A 157 -13.01 -20.69 12.60
N SER A 158 -12.45 -20.10 11.54
CA SER A 158 -12.19 -20.76 10.26
C SER A 158 -11.34 -22.04 10.35
N SER A 159 -10.55 -22.17 11.42
CA SER A 159 -9.69 -23.33 11.63
C SER A 159 -10.50 -24.53 12.09
N LEU A 160 -11.61 -24.34 12.82
CA LEU A 160 -12.46 -25.44 13.30
C LEU A 160 -13.02 -26.28 12.15
N HIS A 161 -13.43 -25.65 11.04
CA HIS A 161 -13.86 -26.38 9.83
C HIS A 161 -12.74 -27.28 9.28
N SER A 162 -11.52 -26.76 9.20
CA SER A 162 -10.36 -27.51 8.69
C SER A 162 -9.90 -28.61 9.65
N LEU A 163 -10.20 -28.46 10.94
CA LEU A 163 -9.82 -29.38 12.00
C LEU A 163 -10.90 -30.40 12.33
N ARG A 164 -12.08 -30.32 11.72
CA ARG A 164 -13.23 -31.17 12.02
C ARG A 164 -12.88 -32.65 12.12
N SER A 165 -12.16 -33.20 11.13
CA SER A 165 -11.77 -34.63 11.14
C SER A 165 -10.84 -35.00 12.29
N THR A 166 -9.97 -34.08 12.70
CA THR A 166 -9.06 -34.32 13.83
C THR A 166 -9.78 -34.17 15.15
N LEU A 167 -10.65 -33.17 15.28
CA LEU A 167 -11.51 -32.97 16.45
C LEU A 167 -12.45 -34.16 16.67
N ASP A 168 -12.96 -34.76 15.61
CA ASP A 168 -13.77 -36.00 15.65
C ASP A 168 -12.97 -37.18 16.22
N GLN A 169 -11.72 -37.35 15.79
CA GLN A 169 -10.85 -38.39 16.37
C GLN A 169 -10.50 -38.10 17.84
N LEU A 170 -10.29 -36.84 18.20
CA LEU A 170 -10.04 -36.43 19.59
C LEU A 170 -11.28 -36.67 20.48
N SER A 171 -12.49 -36.39 19.99
CA SER A 171 -13.74 -36.64 20.73
C SER A 171 -13.98 -38.12 20.99
N LEU A 172 -13.46 -39.02 20.15
CA LEU A 172 -13.54 -40.47 20.36
C LEU A 172 -12.45 -41.01 21.29
N LEU A 173 -11.29 -40.35 21.35
CA LEU A 173 -10.09 -40.85 22.04
C LEU A 173 -9.77 -40.09 23.34
N TYR A 174 -10.59 -39.12 23.76
CA TYR A 174 -10.29 -38.22 24.88
C TYR A 174 -9.99 -38.93 26.20
N SER A 175 -10.64 -40.08 26.48
CA SER A 175 -10.39 -40.87 27.69
C SER A 175 -8.96 -41.42 27.82
N VAL A 176 -8.23 -41.45 26.71
CA VAL A 176 -6.83 -41.87 26.60
C VAL A 176 -5.94 -40.73 26.08
N ALA A 177 -6.48 -39.53 25.88
CA ALA A 177 -5.74 -38.36 25.42
C ALA A 177 -5.25 -37.50 26.59
N ASN A 178 -4.38 -36.53 26.29
CA ASN A 178 -4.22 -35.36 27.14
C ASN A 178 -5.51 -34.52 27.12
N PRO A 179 -5.83 -33.78 28.21
CA PRO A 179 -6.86 -32.76 28.17
C PRO A 179 -6.58 -31.78 27.03
N PHE A 180 -7.53 -31.61 26.11
CA PHE A 180 -7.38 -30.74 24.95
C PHE A 180 -8.37 -29.57 24.99
N VAL A 181 -7.84 -28.36 24.89
CA VAL A 181 -8.63 -27.12 24.82
C VAL A 181 -8.26 -26.31 23.58
N ALA A 182 -9.25 -25.94 22.78
CA ALA A 182 -9.08 -25.02 21.67
C ALA A 182 -9.59 -23.64 22.09
N HIS A 183 -8.69 -22.68 22.28
CA HIS A 183 -9.06 -21.28 22.47
C HIS A 183 -9.18 -20.61 21.10
N VAL A 184 -10.43 -20.32 20.73
CA VAL A 184 -10.83 -19.84 19.42
C VAL A 184 -11.23 -18.38 19.52
N ALA A 185 -10.47 -17.52 18.84
CA ALA A 185 -10.92 -16.16 18.59
C ALA A 185 -12.02 -16.22 17.52
N ALA A 186 -13.21 -15.74 17.86
CA ALA A 186 -14.36 -15.70 16.97
C ALA A 186 -14.15 -14.62 15.91
N VAL A 187 -13.47 -14.98 14.83
CA VAL A 187 -13.14 -14.11 13.71
C VAL A 187 -12.97 -14.93 12.44
N ASP A 188 -13.55 -14.45 11.34
CA ASP A 188 -13.32 -14.97 10.00
C ASP A 188 -13.54 -13.87 8.93
N TYR A 189 -13.44 -14.26 7.65
CA TYR A 189 -13.98 -13.52 6.51
C TYR A 189 -15.22 -14.24 5.97
N ALA A 190 -16.32 -13.51 5.78
CA ALA A 190 -17.51 -14.06 5.12
C ALA A 190 -17.48 -13.79 3.61
N PRO A 191 -17.91 -14.75 2.76
CA PRO A 191 -18.09 -14.51 1.33
C PRO A 191 -19.03 -13.32 1.08
N GLY A 192 -18.58 -12.36 0.26
CA GLY A 192 -19.34 -11.14 -0.04
C GLY A 192 -19.28 -10.06 1.04
N SER A 193 -18.63 -10.30 2.18
CA SER A 193 -18.32 -9.27 3.17
C SER A 193 -17.12 -8.44 2.72
N THR A 194 -17.18 -7.12 2.96
CA THR A 194 -16.06 -6.18 2.76
C THR A 194 -15.15 -6.09 3.98
N GLY A 195 -15.24 -7.02 4.93
CA GLY A 195 -14.40 -7.02 6.13
C GLY A 195 -14.52 -8.28 6.98
N LEU A 196 -13.81 -8.27 8.10
CA LEU A 196 -13.81 -9.29 9.13
C LEU A 196 -15.19 -9.42 9.76
N VAL A 197 -15.54 -10.65 10.11
CA VAL A 197 -16.82 -11.01 10.73
C VAL A 197 -16.59 -11.82 12.00
N THR A 198 -17.45 -11.65 12.99
CA THR A 198 -17.41 -12.47 14.22
C THR A 198 -18.17 -13.77 13.97
N ASP A 199 -17.50 -14.92 14.08
CA ASP A 199 -18.08 -16.24 13.75
C ASP A 199 -18.14 -17.16 14.97
N TYR A 200 -19.31 -17.20 15.61
CA TYR A 200 -19.69 -18.18 16.62
C TYR A 200 -20.42 -19.39 16.04
N ALA A 201 -21.12 -19.22 14.90
CA ALA A 201 -21.90 -20.27 14.24
C ALA A 201 -21.06 -21.53 13.98
N THR A 202 -19.81 -21.35 13.56
CA THR A 202 -18.87 -22.45 13.34
C THR A 202 -18.56 -23.22 14.63
N ALA A 203 -18.33 -22.53 15.75
CA ALA A 203 -18.05 -23.16 17.03
C ALA A 203 -19.27 -23.91 17.59
N LEU A 204 -20.46 -23.31 17.48
CA LEU A 204 -21.73 -23.94 17.84
C LEU A 204 -21.94 -25.25 17.08
N THR A 205 -21.82 -25.19 15.75
CA THR A 205 -22.01 -26.35 14.86
C THR A 205 -21.01 -27.48 15.16
N VAL A 206 -19.72 -27.16 15.25
CA VAL A 206 -18.68 -28.17 15.49
C VAL A 206 -18.81 -28.80 16.88
N ALA A 207 -19.13 -28.01 17.90
CA ALA A 207 -19.33 -28.53 19.24
C ALA A 207 -20.53 -29.48 19.31
N GLU A 208 -21.62 -29.12 18.63
CA GLU A 208 -22.82 -29.95 18.55
C GLU A 208 -22.57 -31.26 17.78
N GLU A 209 -22.03 -31.18 16.55
CA GLU A 209 -21.82 -32.36 15.70
C GLU A 209 -20.87 -33.39 16.30
N LEU A 210 -19.86 -32.93 17.05
CA LEU A 210 -18.78 -33.78 17.57
C LEU A 210 -18.90 -34.07 19.07
N GLY A 211 -19.88 -33.48 19.75
CA GLY A 211 -20.07 -33.62 21.20
C GLY A 211 -18.94 -33.01 22.04
N LEU A 212 -18.38 -31.89 21.61
CA LEU A 212 -17.33 -31.17 22.33
C LEU A 212 -17.92 -30.21 23.36
N GLY A 213 -17.15 -29.89 24.40
CA GLY A 213 -17.50 -28.79 25.30
C GLY A 213 -17.44 -27.45 24.55
N LEU A 214 -18.36 -26.52 24.83
CA LEU A 214 -18.31 -25.16 24.29
C LEU A 214 -18.58 -24.14 25.39
N VAL A 215 -17.59 -23.29 25.64
CA VAL A 215 -17.63 -22.20 26.63
C VAL A 215 -17.37 -20.88 25.92
N SER A 216 -18.19 -19.86 26.21
CA SER A 216 -18.01 -18.49 25.73
C SER A 216 -17.54 -17.57 26.83
N SER A 217 -16.58 -16.69 26.53
CA SER A 217 -16.36 -15.49 27.35
C SER A 217 -17.38 -14.41 26.96
N SER A 218 -18.06 -13.82 27.94
CA SER A 218 -19.06 -12.77 27.72
C SER A 218 -18.44 -11.37 27.71
N SER A 219 -17.27 -11.20 28.30
CA SER A 219 -16.53 -9.94 28.34
C SER A 219 -15.03 -10.17 28.54
N ALA A 220 -14.23 -9.13 28.34
CA ALA A 220 -12.79 -9.19 28.61
C ALA A 220 -12.46 -9.40 30.10
N TYR A 221 -13.33 -8.94 30.99
CA TYR A 221 -13.15 -9.07 32.44
C TYR A 221 -13.18 -10.53 32.92
N GLU A 222 -13.93 -11.40 32.25
CA GLU A 222 -14.01 -12.82 32.60
C GLU A 222 -13.16 -13.74 31.70
N ALA A 223 -12.47 -13.19 30.69
CA ALA A 223 -11.75 -13.98 29.70
C ALA A 223 -10.67 -14.91 30.31
N GLN A 224 -9.97 -14.45 31.35
CA GLN A 224 -9.01 -15.29 32.07
C GLN A 224 -9.71 -16.45 32.79
N HIS A 225 -10.80 -16.16 33.51
CA HIS A 225 -11.57 -17.16 34.24
C HIS A 225 -12.18 -18.18 33.29
N MET A 226 -12.75 -17.75 32.17
CA MET A 226 -13.38 -18.66 31.21
C MET A 226 -12.37 -19.51 30.44
N SER A 227 -11.18 -18.97 30.15
CA SER A 227 -10.07 -19.75 29.62
C SER A 227 -9.61 -20.82 30.62
N LEU A 228 -9.49 -20.47 31.91
CA LEU A 228 -9.14 -21.41 32.98
C LEU A 228 -10.22 -22.49 33.17
N PHE A 229 -11.49 -22.10 33.22
CA PHE A 229 -12.63 -23.01 33.32
C PHE A 229 -12.68 -23.97 32.13
N SER A 230 -12.46 -23.48 30.90
CA SER A 230 -12.42 -24.32 29.70
C SER A 230 -11.26 -25.32 29.72
N THR A 231 -10.11 -24.91 30.28
CA THR A 231 -8.94 -25.79 30.46
C THR A 231 -9.20 -26.87 31.52
N LEU A 232 -9.99 -26.56 32.55
CA LEU A 232 -10.47 -27.55 33.52
C LEU A 232 -11.52 -28.48 32.90
N LEU A 233 -12.46 -27.94 32.11
CA LEU A 233 -13.49 -28.72 31.43
C LEU A 233 -12.89 -29.70 30.42
N ALA A 234 -11.77 -29.34 29.80
CA ALA A 234 -10.98 -30.21 28.92
C ALA A 234 -10.55 -31.53 29.59
N THR A 235 -10.52 -31.61 30.92
CA THR A 235 -10.25 -32.85 31.68
C THR A 235 -11.45 -33.81 31.73
N ILE A 236 -12.66 -33.30 31.47
CA ILE A 236 -13.90 -34.07 31.39
C ILE A 236 -14.20 -34.47 29.94
N LEU A 237 -14.12 -33.51 29.01
CA LEU A 237 -14.28 -33.72 27.57
C LEU A 237 -13.51 -32.64 26.78
N PRO A 238 -13.02 -32.91 25.56
CA PRO A 238 -12.32 -31.90 24.79
C PRO A 238 -13.21 -30.67 24.57
N THR A 239 -12.65 -29.48 24.73
CA THR A 239 -13.43 -28.24 24.89
C THR A 239 -12.97 -27.16 23.93
N ILE A 240 -13.92 -26.45 23.33
CA ILE A 240 -13.74 -25.20 22.61
C ILE A 240 -14.07 -24.05 23.57
N HIS A 241 -13.12 -23.14 23.73
CA HIS A 241 -13.31 -21.86 24.38
C HIS A 241 -13.40 -20.78 23.31
N THR A 242 -14.52 -20.08 23.18
CA THR A 242 -14.71 -19.03 22.19
C THR A 242 -14.88 -17.65 22.84
N TYR A 243 -14.43 -16.61 22.16
CA TYR A 243 -14.58 -15.22 22.57
C TYR A 243 -14.54 -14.33 21.32
N ASP A 244 -15.17 -13.16 21.36
CA ASP A 244 -15.16 -12.23 20.23
C ASP A 244 -13.72 -11.88 19.82
N GLY A 245 -13.40 -12.17 18.57
CA GLY A 245 -12.06 -12.02 18.02
C GLY A 245 -11.83 -10.69 17.31
N ILE A 246 -12.78 -9.75 17.30
CA ILE A 246 -12.65 -8.46 16.60
C ILE A 246 -12.53 -7.30 17.58
N THR A 247 -13.48 -7.18 18.51
CA THR A 247 -13.59 -6.10 19.50
C THR A 247 -13.07 -6.55 20.86
N VAL A 248 -13.75 -7.47 21.55
CA VAL A 248 -13.41 -7.83 22.94
C VAL A 248 -12.02 -8.45 23.06
N GLY A 249 -11.61 -9.23 22.05
CA GLY A 249 -10.28 -9.82 21.95
C GLY A 249 -9.15 -8.78 21.96
N ARG A 250 -9.40 -7.56 21.46
CA ARG A 250 -8.39 -6.51 21.22
C ARG A 250 -8.54 -5.27 22.07
N ASP A 251 -9.70 -5.06 22.67
CA ASP A 251 -9.92 -3.96 23.61
C ASP A 251 -8.87 -4.02 24.73
N THR A 252 -8.06 -2.95 24.83
CA THR A 252 -7.18 -2.82 25.99
C THR A 252 -7.96 -2.11 27.09
N LEU A 253 -8.09 -2.80 28.22
CA LEU A 253 -8.80 -2.30 29.40
C LEU A 253 -8.13 -2.82 30.68
N ARG A 254 -8.47 -2.19 31.80
CA ARG A 254 -7.96 -2.56 33.12
C ARG A 254 -8.81 -3.66 33.74
N VAL A 255 -8.25 -4.85 33.95
CA VAL A 255 -8.86 -5.94 34.74
C VAL A 255 -8.22 -5.95 36.13
N ILE A 256 -9.01 -6.09 37.19
CA ILE A 256 -8.60 -5.82 38.58
C ILE A 256 -8.13 -7.10 39.31
N ASP A 257 -8.72 -8.22 38.95
CA ASP A 257 -8.66 -9.51 39.64
C ASP A 257 -7.90 -10.58 38.85
N ILE A 258 -6.97 -10.17 37.99
CA ILE A 258 -6.13 -11.08 37.21
C ILE A 258 -5.32 -11.98 38.14
N LEU A 259 -5.43 -13.29 37.97
CA LEU A 259 -4.61 -14.28 38.65
C LEU A 259 -3.17 -14.23 38.11
N SER A 260 -2.18 -14.22 39.01
CA SER A 260 -0.79 -14.46 38.65
C SER A 260 -0.58 -15.90 38.18
N GLN A 261 0.61 -16.22 37.65
CA GLN A 261 0.95 -17.61 37.32
C GLN A 261 0.77 -18.59 38.48
N SER A 262 1.23 -18.21 39.68
CA SER A 262 1.10 -19.04 40.86
C SER A 262 -0.37 -19.18 41.27
N GLY A 263 -1.17 -18.11 41.13
CA GLY A 263 -2.62 -18.14 41.30
C GLY A 263 -3.29 -19.13 40.34
N LEU A 264 -3.02 -19.01 39.04
CA LEU A 264 -3.53 -19.92 38.01
C LEU A 264 -3.19 -21.39 38.30
N SER A 265 -1.93 -21.67 38.66
CA SER A 265 -1.50 -23.03 39.00
C SER A 265 -2.21 -23.59 40.22
N SER A 266 -2.37 -22.77 41.26
CA SER A 266 -2.96 -23.16 42.53
C SER A 266 -4.45 -23.44 42.35
N SER A 267 -5.19 -22.51 41.75
CA SER A 267 -6.62 -22.66 41.50
C SER A 267 -6.93 -23.81 40.53
N TYR A 268 -6.10 -24.01 39.48
CA TYR A 268 -6.24 -25.17 38.60
C TYR A 268 -6.12 -26.50 39.38
N LYS A 269 -5.12 -26.63 40.25
CA LYS A 269 -4.92 -27.85 41.06
C LYS A 269 -6.03 -28.05 42.09
N THR A 270 -6.42 -27.00 42.81
CA THR A 270 -7.48 -27.08 43.83
C THR A 270 -8.80 -27.56 43.23
N VAL A 271 -9.21 -26.96 42.10
CA VAL A 271 -10.47 -27.35 41.44
C VAL A 271 -10.37 -28.77 40.88
N LEU A 272 -9.23 -29.16 40.30
CA LEU A 272 -9.02 -30.51 39.78
C LEU A 272 -9.08 -31.58 40.89
N GLU A 273 -8.52 -31.29 42.06
CA GLU A 273 -8.61 -32.16 43.23
C GLU A 273 -10.05 -32.35 43.70
N GLU A 274 -10.86 -31.29 43.72
CA GLU A 274 -12.29 -31.39 44.06
C GLU A 274 -13.06 -32.25 43.06
N ILE A 275 -12.82 -32.04 41.76
CA ILE A 275 -13.50 -32.79 40.70
C ILE A 275 -13.09 -34.25 40.66
N SER A 276 -11.86 -34.58 41.06
CA SER A 276 -11.40 -35.96 41.17
C SER A 276 -12.20 -36.79 42.19
N LYS A 277 -12.91 -36.15 43.12
CA LYS A 277 -13.76 -36.80 44.13
C LYS A 277 -15.10 -37.26 43.55
N LEU A 278 -15.50 -36.76 42.38
CA LEU A 278 -16.72 -37.21 41.69
C LEU A 278 -16.57 -38.64 41.16
N GLY A 279 -17.62 -39.44 41.33
CA GLY A 279 -17.62 -40.82 40.86
C GLY A 279 -17.52 -40.90 39.33
N LYS A 280 -16.76 -41.89 38.83
CA LYS A 280 -16.57 -42.14 37.38
C LYS A 280 -17.87 -42.34 36.56
N ARG A 281 -19.01 -42.57 37.23
CA ARG A 281 -20.33 -42.84 36.63
C ARG A 281 -21.20 -41.60 36.38
N ALA A 282 -20.80 -40.40 36.83
CA ALA A 282 -21.54 -39.18 36.54
C ALA A 282 -21.47 -38.85 35.03
N ASP A 283 -22.59 -38.40 34.46
CA ASP A 283 -22.65 -37.90 33.09
C ASP A 283 -21.93 -36.56 32.95
N ALA A 284 -21.81 -36.07 31.70
CA ALA A 284 -21.07 -34.84 31.42
C ALA A 284 -21.75 -33.60 32.03
N GLU A 285 -23.08 -33.54 32.02
CA GLU A 285 -23.88 -32.43 32.56
C GLU A 285 -23.71 -32.27 34.07
N SER A 286 -23.76 -33.38 34.82
CA SER A 286 -23.52 -33.37 36.27
C SER A 286 -22.09 -32.94 36.60
N LYS A 287 -21.11 -33.42 35.82
CA LYS A 287 -19.69 -33.07 36.02
C LYS A 287 -19.41 -31.60 35.74
N VAL A 288 -20.02 -31.03 34.69
CA VAL A 288 -19.91 -29.60 34.35
C VAL A 288 -20.50 -28.72 35.44
N SER A 289 -21.67 -29.10 35.97
CA SER A 289 -22.33 -28.38 37.06
C SER A 289 -21.46 -28.36 38.32
N SER A 290 -20.94 -29.53 38.74
CA SER A 290 -20.03 -29.60 39.89
C SER A 290 -18.69 -28.90 39.64
N LEU A 291 -18.18 -28.91 38.39
CA LEU A 291 -16.99 -28.15 38.01
C LEU A 291 -17.20 -26.65 38.22
N LEU A 292 -18.35 -26.12 37.78
CA LEU A 292 -18.67 -24.70 37.96
C LEU A 292 -18.83 -24.34 39.43
N GLU A 293 -19.44 -25.20 40.25
CA GLU A 293 -19.55 -25.01 41.70
C GLU A 293 -18.17 -24.95 42.38
N ALA A 294 -17.29 -25.90 42.08
CA ALA A 294 -15.93 -25.92 42.62
C ALA A 294 -15.11 -24.70 42.15
N PHE A 295 -15.26 -24.33 40.87
CA PHE A 295 -14.61 -23.16 40.28
C PHE A 295 -15.05 -21.85 40.95
N ASN A 296 -16.35 -21.66 41.13
CA ASN A 296 -16.93 -20.51 41.83
C ASN A 296 -16.45 -20.44 43.29
N SER A 297 -16.40 -21.59 43.98
CA SER A 297 -15.92 -21.66 45.36
C SER A 297 -14.45 -21.28 45.51
N GLU A 298 -13.60 -21.66 44.55
CA GLU A 298 -12.17 -21.34 44.56
C GLU A 298 -11.92 -19.86 44.27
N LEU A 299 -12.61 -19.29 43.27
CA LEU A 299 -12.38 -17.91 42.85
C LEU A 299 -13.23 -16.88 43.62
N GLY A 300 -14.17 -17.33 44.44
CA GLY A 300 -15.13 -16.43 45.11
C GLY A 300 -16.09 -15.75 44.13
N THR A 301 -16.38 -16.41 43.00
CA THR A 301 -17.26 -15.91 41.93
C THR A 301 -18.61 -16.63 41.96
N SER A 302 -19.54 -16.20 41.11
CA SER A 302 -20.90 -16.75 41.07
C SER A 302 -21.37 -16.97 39.63
N TYR A 303 -20.48 -17.47 38.77
CA TYR A 303 -20.80 -17.73 37.37
C TYR A 303 -21.90 -18.79 37.25
N GLY A 304 -22.86 -18.55 36.37
CA GLY A 304 -23.85 -19.53 35.91
C GLY A 304 -23.49 -20.14 34.56
N LEU A 305 -24.00 -21.36 34.29
CA LEU A 305 -24.02 -21.93 32.92
C LEU A 305 -24.88 -21.07 31.99
N PHE A 306 -26.00 -20.59 32.53
CA PHE A 306 -26.93 -19.65 31.94
C PHE A 306 -27.18 -18.53 32.95
N GLU A 307 -27.05 -17.27 32.54
CA GLU A 307 -27.21 -16.13 33.45
C GLU A 307 -28.33 -15.20 33.02
N TYR A 308 -29.28 -14.99 33.93
CA TYR A 308 -30.37 -14.06 33.74
C TYR A 308 -30.01 -12.64 34.17
N SER A 309 -30.42 -11.65 33.39
CA SER A 309 -30.37 -10.23 33.75
C SER A 309 -31.56 -9.46 33.20
N GLY A 310 -32.14 -8.56 34.00
CA GLY A 310 -33.28 -7.74 33.58
C GLY A 310 -34.36 -7.65 34.64
N HIS A 311 -35.61 -7.46 34.21
CA HIS A 311 -36.75 -7.28 35.11
C HIS A 311 -37.00 -8.52 35.98
N GLU A 312 -37.45 -8.40 37.23
CA GLU A 312 -37.71 -9.57 38.10
C GLU A 312 -38.86 -10.46 37.58
N SER A 313 -39.74 -9.91 36.77
CA SER A 313 -40.88 -10.61 36.14
C SER A 313 -41.02 -10.20 34.67
N PRO A 314 -40.14 -10.68 33.78
CA PRO A 314 -40.15 -10.30 32.38
C PRO A 314 -41.32 -10.96 31.63
N GLU A 315 -41.86 -10.26 30.63
CA GLU A 315 -42.80 -10.84 29.65
C GLU A 315 -42.06 -11.39 28.43
N SER A 316 -40.94 -10.76 28.06
CA SER A 316 -40.10 -11.13 26.93
C SER A 316 -38.65 -11.31 27.36
N VAL A 317 -38.02 -12.42 26.98
CA VAL A 317 -36.61 -12.71 27.26
C VAL A 317 -35.86 -12.96 25.96
N LEU A 318 -34.66 -12.36 25.84
CA LEU A 318 -33.73 -12.60 24.75
C LEU A 318 -32.65 -13.59 25.21
N VAL A 319 -32.43 -14.69 24.50
CA VAL A 319 -31.36 -15.66 24.76
C VAL A 319 -30.22 -15.38 23.78
N VAL A 320 -29.01 -15.18 24.31
CA VAL A 320 -27.85 -14.74 23.53
C VAL A 320 -26.61 -15.60 23.82
N PHE A 321 -25.75 -15.74 22.81
CA PHE A 321 -24.46 -16.41 22.89
C PHE A 321 -23.43 -15.54 22.15
N GLY A 322 -22.20 -15.47 22.69
CA GLY A 322 -21.14 -14.60 22.20
C GLY A 322 -20.80 -13.46 23.18
N SER A 323 -19.66 -12.80 22.98
CA SER A 323 -19.17 -11.77 23.89
C SER A 323 -19.92 -10.45 23.75
N VAL A 324 -19.92 -9.88 22.54
CA VAL A 324 -20.54 -8.57 22.27
C VAL A 324 -22.05 -8.63 22.47
N GLU A 325 -22.67 -9.69 21.98
CA GLU A 325 -24.11 -9.97 22.09
C GLU A 325 -24.54 -10.03 23.56
N SER A 326 -23.84 -10.81 24.38
CA SER A 326 -24.16 -10.98 25.80
C SER A 326 -23.96 -9.69 26.58
N SER A 327 -22.83 -8.99 26.37
CA SER A 327 -22.54 -7.74 27.06
C SER A 327 -23.57 -6.65 26.72
N LEU A 328 -23.83 -6.41 25.43
CA LEU A 328 -24.78 -5.39 25.00
C LEU A 328 -26.22 -5.71 25.43
N ALA A 329 -26.68 -6.95 25.22
CA ALA A 329 -28.03 -7.34 25.60
C ALA A 329 -28.26 -7.23 27.11
N THR A 330 -27.25 -7.54 27.93
CA THR A 330 -27.31 -7.35 29.38
C THR A 330 -27.44 -5.88 29.76
N GLN A 331 -26.63 -5.01 29.17
CA GLN A 331 -26.66 -3.58 29.49
C GLN A 331 -27.97 -2.93 29.03
N VAL A 332 -28.44 -3.24 27.82
CA VAL A 332 -29.71 -2.75 27.27
C VAL A 332 -30.90 -3.26 28.08
N ALA A 333 -30.96 -4.56 28.40
CA ALA A 333 -32.05 -5.13 29.20
C ALA A 333 -32.13 -4.49 30.60
N LYS A 334 -30.98 -4.27 31.26
CA LYS A 334 -30.92 -3.58 32.56
C LYS A 334 -31.43 -2.14 32.46
N LYS A 335 -31.04 -1.42 31.40
CA LYS A 335 -31.50 -0.04 31.17
C LYS A 335 -33.01 0.02 30.94
N LEU A 336 -33.53 -0.76 29.99
CA LEU A 336 -34.97 -0.81 29.68
C LEU A 336 -35.78 -1.28 30.88
N SER A 337 -35.28 -2.26 31.64
CA SER A 337 -35.91 -2.70 32.89
C SER A 337 -35.95 -1.60 33.94
N ALA A 338 -34.93 -0.75 34.05
CA ALA A 338 -34.93 0.38 34.98
C ALA A 338 -35.93 1.47 34.55
N GLU A 339 -36.23 1.55 33.25
CA GLU A 339 -37.27 2.41 32.66
C GLU A 339 -38.68 1.79 32.76
N GLY A 340 -38.80 0.57 33.29
CA GLY A 340 -40.06 -0.12 33.58
C GLY A 340 -40.54 -1.09 32.49
N GLU A 341 -39.77 -1.30 31.43
CA GLU A 341 -40.08 -2.33 30.42
C GLU A 341 -39.83 -3.74 30.99
N LYS A 342 -40.76 -4.66 30.79
CA LYS A 342 -40.69 -6.03 31.35
C LYS A 342 -39.87 -6.96 30.44
N VAL A 343 -38.59 -6.63 30.27
CA VAL A 343 -37.66 -7.38 29.43
C VAL A 343 -36.53 -7.98 30.25
N GLY A 344 -35.97 -9.07 29.75
CA GLY A 344 -34.78 -9.69 30.31
C GLY A 344 -33.92 -10.37 29.25
N VAL A 345 -32.72 -10.79 29.65
CA VAL A 345 -31.78 -11.52 28.81
C VAL A 345 -31.29 -12.76 29.56
N ILE A 346 -31.02 -13.84 28.82
CA ILE A 346 -30.24 -14.98 29.28
C ILE A 346 -28.97 -15.08 28.45
N ASN A 347 -27.82 -14.95 29.11
CA ASN A 347 -26.51 -15.19 28.49
C ASN A 347 -26.16 -16.66 28.61
N VAL A 348 -25.85 -17.30 27.49
CA VAL A 348 -25.39 -18.68 27.43
C VAL A 348 -23.88 -18.70 27.54
N ARG A 349 -23.35 -19.11 28.69
CA ARG A 349 -21.91 -19.21 28.91
C ARG A 349 -21.36 -20.57 28.55
N VAL A 350 -22.03 -21.63 28.98
CA VAL A 350 -21.69 -23.02 28.61
C VAL A 350 -22.80 -23.55 27.72
N TYR A 351 -22.52 -23.65 26.42
CA TYR A 351 -23.47 -24.13 25.43
C TYR A 351 -23.47 -25.66 25.32
N ARG A 352 -22.29 -26.29 25.45
CA ARG A 352 -22.15 -27.74 25.47
C ARG A 352 -21.26 -28.19 26.64
N PRO A 353 -21.67 -29.23 27.39
CA PRO A 353 -23.01 -29.86 27.39
C PRO A 353 -24.13 -28.87 27.75
N PHE A 354 -25.29 -28.98 27.09
CA PHE A 354 -26.43 -28.08 27.33
C PHE A 354 -27.27 -28.62 28.50
N VAL A 355 -27.08 -28.05 29.69
CA VAL A 355 -27.76 -28.52 30.90
C VAL A 355 -29.17 -27.92 30.97
N GLU A 356 -30.17 -28.65 30.46
CA GLU A 356 -31.56 -28.18 30.32
C GLU A 356 -32.15 -27.68 31.65
N GLU A 357 -31.92 -28.41 32.74
CA GLU A 357 -32.41 -28.03 34.07
C GLU A 357 -31.86 -26.67 34.53
N ALA A 358 -30.59 -26.40 34.22
CA ALA A 358 -29.94 -25.13 34.57
C ALA A 358 -30.49 -23.97 33.72
N PHE A 359 -30.77 -24.22 32.43
CA PHE A 359 -31.38 -23.24 31.54
C PHE A 359 -32.81 -22.87 31.99
N LEU A 360 -33.64 -23.88 32.28
CA LEU A 360 -35.01 -23.69 32.76
C LEU A 360 -35.04 -22.96 34.11
N LYS A 361 -34.10 -23.27 35.01
CA LYS A 361 -33.94 -22.57 36.28
C LYS A 361 -33.57 -21.10 36.11
N ALA A 362 -32.80 -20.75 35.07
CA ALA A 362 -32.45 -19.37 34.76
C ALA A 362 -33.62 -18.58 34.14
N LEU A 363 -34.60 -19.25 33.50
CA LEU A 363 -35.79 -18.63 32.92
C LEU A 363 -36.84 -18.26 34.00
N PRO A 364 -37.24 -16.98 34.11
CA PRO A 364 -38.34 -16.61 34.99
C PRO A 364 -39.68 -17.20 34.54
N ALA A 365 -40.49 -17.69 35.48
CA ALA A 365 -41.79 -18.31 35.19
C ALA A 365 -42.85 -17.37 34.57
N SER A 366 -42.61 -16.05 34.62
CA SER A 366 -43.49 -15.02 34.04
C SER A 366 -43.34 -14.85 32.54
N VAL A 367 -42.29 -15.42 31.94
CA VAL A 367 -41.99 -15.34 30.51
C VAL A 367 -43.16 -15.81 29.66
N ARG A 368 -43.42 -15.07 28.59
CA ARG A 368 -44.42 -15.37 27.55
C ARG A 368 -43.79 -15.47 26.17
N ASN A 369 -42.77 -14.68 25.90
CA ASN A 369 -42.03 -14.68 24.64
C ASN A 369 -40.55 -14.91 24.91
N ILE A 370 -39.96 -15.88 24.23
CA ILE A 370 -38.52 -16.14 24.22
C ILE A 370 -38.04 -15.86 22.81
N ALA A 371 -37.12 -14.93 22.67
CA ALA A 371 -36.42 -14.69 21.42
C ALA A 371 -35.00 -15.23 21.54
N VAL A 372 -34.53 -15.93 20.53
CA VAL A 372 -33.16 -16.41 20.47
C VAL A 372 -32.41 -15.59 19.45
N LEU A 373 -31.31 -14.96 19.85
CA LEU A 373 -30.43 -14.24 18.93
C LEU A 373 -29.50 -15.26 18.26
N GLY A 374 -29.98 -15.79 17.13
CA GLY A 374 -29.38 -16.93 16.44
C GLY A 374 -28.40 -16.51 15.34
N GLN A 375 -27.10 -16.72 15.54
CA GLN A 375 -26.14 -16.44 14.47
C GLN A 375 -26.21 -17.50 13.37
N VAL A 376 -26.24 -17.05 12.12
CA VAL A 376 -26.16 -17.90 10.93
C VAL A 376 -25.07 -17.42 9.97
N LEU A 377 -24.73 -18.25 8.99
CA LEU A 377 -23.53 -18.07 8.17
C LEU A 377 -23.53 -16.77 7.34
N ASP A 378 -24.67 -16.36 6.81
CA ASP A 378 -24.81 -15.20 5.93
C ASP A 378 -26.24 -14.62 5.93
N GLU A 379 -26.42 -13.50 5.21
CA GLU A 379 -27.71 -12.79 5.08
C GLU A 379 -28.80 -13.64 4.40
N THR A 380 -28.40 -14.57 3.53
CA THR A 380 -29.36 -15.48 2.87
C THR A 380 -29.94 -16.45 3.89
N ALA A 381 -29.08 -17.04 4.73
CA ALA A 381 -29.51 -17.88 5.83
C ALA A 381 -30.32 -17.10 6.88
N ALA A 382 -30.03 -15.82 7.09
CA ALA A 382 -30.75 -14.97 8.04
C ALA A 382 -32.21 -14.72 7.58
N THR A 383 -32.42 -14.57 6.27
CA THR A 383 -33.75 -14.33 5.68
C THR A 383 -34.53 -15.59 5.32
N ASP A 384 -33.87 -16.75 5.24
CA ASP A 384 -34.51 -18.04 4.94
C ASP A 384 -35.45 -18.49 6.06
N VAL A 385 -36.77 -18.51 5.82
CA VAL A 385 -37.74 -18.90 6.86
C VAL A 385 -37.65 -20.39 7.23
N SER A 386 -37.02 -21.23 6.39
CA SER A 386 -36.96 -22.69 6.60
C SER A 386 -35.77 -23.16 7.45
N GLY A 387 -34.66 -22.41 7.46
CA GLY A 387 -33.49 -22.70 8.29
C GLY A 387 -33.59 -22.07 9.68
N HIS A 388 -33.04 -22.76 10.68
CA HIS A 388 -32.97 -22.31 12.07
C HIS A 388 -31.53 -22.23 12.57
N SER A 389 -31.28 -21.43 13.60
CA SER A 389 -30.00 -21.40 14.29
C SER A 389 -29.89 -22.52 15.33
N ASN A 390 -28.68 -23.07 15.55
CA ASN A 390 -28.45 -24.18 16.49
C ASN A 390 -28.92 -23.84 17.91
N LEU A 391 -28.65 -22.61 18.38
CA LEU A 391 -29.09 -22.17 19.70
C LEU A 391 -30.62 -22.13 19.81
N TYR A 392 -31.32 -21.76 18.73
CA TYR A 392 -32.78 -21.76 18.72
C TYR A 392 -33.35 -23.17 18.87
N GLU A 393 -32.77 -24.15 18.18
CA GLU A 393 -33.23 -25.55 18.25
C GLU A 393 -33.13 -26.10 19.68
N ASP A 394 -32.03 -25.86 20.38
CA ASP A 394 -31.85 -26.28 21.78
C ASP A 394 -32.81 -25.56 22.74
N VAL A 395 -32.95 -24.25 22.60
CA VAL A 395 -33.87 -23.46 23.46
C VAL A 395 -35.32 -23.89 23.22
N LEU A 396 -35.70 -24.12 21.97
CA LEU A 396 -37.02 -24.63 21.62
C LEU A 396 -37.25 -26.01 22.25
N ALA A 397 -36.30 -26.94 22.12
CA ALA A 397 -36.39 -28.27 22.71
C ALA A 397 -36.55 -28.20 24.25
N ALA A 398 -35.66 -27.49 24.94
CA ALA A 398 -35.68 -27.36 26.39
C ALA A 398 -36.98 -26.72 26.92
N THR A 399 -37.58 -25.79 26.17
CA THR A 399 -38.79 -25.07 26.60
C THR A 399 -40.08 -25.83 26.28
N VAL A 400 -40.17 -26.49 25.12
CA VAL A 400 -41.38 -27.20 24.67
C VAL A 400 -41.71 -28.39 25.56
N PHE A 401 -40.69 -29.08 26.09
CA PHE A 401 -40.86 -30.25 26.96
C PHE A 401 -40.90 -29.90 28.46
N SER A 402 -40.90 -28.61 28.82
CA SER A 402 -40.86 -28.18 30.21
C SER A 402 -42.26 -28.07 30.84
N ASP A 403 -42.43 -28.67 32.01
CA ASP A 403 -43.63 -28.53 32.84
C ASP A 403 -43.65 -27.24 33.69
N GLN A 404 -42.62 -26.39 33.58
CA GLN A 404 -42.48 -25.16 34.38
C GLN A 404 -43.53 -24.10 34.03
N PHE A 405 -44.03 -24.09 32.79
CA PHE A 405 -44.91 -23.04 32.28
C PHE A 405 -46.37 -23.52 32.20
N THR A 406 -47.29 -22.71 32.74
CA THR A 406 -48.73 -22.99 32.67
C THR A 406 -49.27 -22.95 31.24
N ALA A 407 -48.63 -22.15 30.38
CA ALA A 407 -48.80 -22.12 28.94
C ALA A 407 -47.41 -21.97 28.32
N SER A 408 -47.06 -22.83 27.36
CA SER A 408 -45.74 -22.81 26.73
C SER A 408 -45.44 -21.41 26.16
N PRO A 409 -44.29 -20.81 26.50
CA PRO A 409 -43.91 -19.53 25.92
C PRO A 409 -43.71 -19.67 24.41
N LYS A 410 -43.95 -18.59 23.68
CA LYS A 410 -43.66 -18.52 22.25
C LYS A 410 -42.16 -18.36 22.06
N VAL A 411 -41.51 -19.28 21.38
CA VAL A 411 -40.07 -19.20 21.05
C VAL A 411 -39.90 -18.74 19.60
N VAL A 412 -39.10 -17.71 19.36
CA VAL A 412 -38.81 -17.16 18.03
C VAL A 412 -37.30 -17.09 17.77
N ASP A 413 -36.90 -17.40 16.54
CA ASP A 413 -35.51 -17.30 16.09
C ASP A 413 -35.30 -15.92 15.45
N VAL A 414 -34.53 -15.06 16.11
CA VAL A 414 -34.11 -13.75 15.59
C VAL A 414 -32.73 -13.94 14.98
N LYS A 415 -32.71 -14.34 13.72
CA LYS A 415 -31.48 -14.68 13.02
C LYS A 415 -30.70 -13.45 12.59
N TYR A 416 -29.38 -13.54 12.69
CA TYR A 416 -28.47 -12.52 12.20
C TYR A 416 -27.27 -13.15 11.50
N ALA A 417 -26.76 -12.48 10.46
CA ALA A 417 -25.57 -12.90 9.75
C ALA A 417 -24.30 -12.55 10.54
N ARG A 418 -23.21 -13.29 10.34
CA ARG A 418 -21.88 -13.00 10.92
C ARG A 418 -21.37 -11.57 10.63
N SER A 419 -21.83 -10.95 9.54
CA SER A 419 -21.49 -9.58 9.13
C SER A 419 -22.20 -8.48 9.91
N GLN A 420 -23.23 -8.81 10.68
CA GLN A 420 -24.00 -7.82 11.42
C GLN A 420 -23.24 -7.37 12.67
N VAL A 421 -23.06 -6.05 12.81
CA VAL A 421 -22.45 -5.42 13.98
C VAL A 421 -23.56 -4.89 14.88
N PHE A 422 -23.49 -5.22 16.18
CA PHE A 422 -24.47 -4.75 17.16
C PHE A 422 -24.02 -3.47 17.85
N THR A 423 -24.95 -2.53 17.96
CA THR A 423 -24.89 -1.35 18.82
C THR A 423 -25.98 -1.41 19.88
N PRO A 424 -25.90 -0.62 20.97
CA PRO A 424 -26.97 -0.55 21.96
C PRO A 424 -28.35 -0.26 21.35
N THR A 425 -28.38 0.64 20.36
CA THR A 425 -29.59 1.01 19.62
C THR A 425 -30.16 -0.18 18.85
N SER A 426 -29.31 -0.96 18.17
CA SER A 426 -29.76 -2.14 17.41
C SER A 426 -30.36 -3.23 18.32
N ILE A 427 -29.78 -3.47 19.50
CA ILE A 427 -30.29 -4.45 20.46
C ILE A 427 -31.59 -3.97 21.11
N ALA A 428 -31.69 -2.67 21.44
CA ALA A 428 -32.93 -2.09 21.95
C ALA A 428 -34.08 -2.21 20.93
N SER A 429 -33.79 -2.03 19.64
CA SER A 429 -34.76 -2.24 18.56
C SER A 429 -35.31 -3.67 18.56
N ILE A 430 -34.46 -4.68 18.78
CA ILE A 430 -34.90 -6.09 18.91
C ILE A 430 -35.88 -6.24 20.09
N PHE A 431 -35.56 -5.71 21.27
CA PHE A 431 -36.47 -5.78 22.43
C PHE A 431 -37.83 -5.11 22.15
N HIS A 432 -37.83 -3.95 21.50
CA HIS A 432 -39.08 -3.26 21.15
C HIS A 432 -39.88 -4.01 20.08
N GLN A 433 -39.22 -4.60 19.08
CA GLN A 433 -39.87 -5.41 18.04
C GLN A 433 -40.56 -6.65 18.63
N LEU A 434 -39.94 -7.28 19.64
CA LEU A 434 -40.56 -8.40 20.38
C LEU A 434 -41.82 -7.98 21.14
N GLY A 435 -41.87 -6.72 21.59
CA GLY A 435 -43.06 -6.10 22.17
C GLY A 435 -44.06 -5.55 21.13
N GLY A 436 -43.81 -5.70 19.83
CA GLY A 436 -44.65 -5.18 18.75
C GLY A 436 -44.56 -3.67 18.53
N LYS A 437 -43.51 -3.01 19.02
CA LYS A 437 -43.27 -1.56 18.89
C LYS A 437 -42.15 -1.30 17.87
N SER A 438 -42.25 -0.23 17.09
CA SER A 438 -41.14 0.28 16.26
C SER A 438 -40.29 1.24 17.08
N PHE A 439 -38.97 1.19 16.95
CA PHE A 439 -38.04 2.02 17.72
C PHE A 439 -36.87 2.49 16.84
N ASN A 440 -36.70 3.82 16.72
CA ASN A 440 -35.67 4.46 15.91
C ASN A 440 -34.83 5.48 16.71
N ASP A 441 -35.02 5.55 18.04
CA ASP A 441 -34.33 6.54 18.87
C ASP A 441 -32.93 6.02 19.30
N PHE A 442 -31.99 6.94 19.48
CA PHE A 442 -30.63 6.60 19.93
C PHE A 442 -30.61 6.15 21.40
N VAL A 443 -29.86 5.08 21.71
CA VAL A 443 -29.74 4.54 23.07
C VAL A 443 -28.33 4.72 23.61
N SER A 444 -28.17 5.67 24.53
CA SER A 444 -26.90 5.84 25.25
C SER A 444 -26.84 4.93 26.49
N LEU A 445 -25.89 3.99 26.55
CA LEU A 445 -25.67 3.15 27.74
C LEU A 445 -24.78 3.83 28.78
N LEU A 446 -23.95 4.77 28.35
CA LEU A 446 -22.97 5.43 29.20
C LEU A 446 -23.55 6.74 29.73
N SER A 447 -23.29 7.02 31.00
CA SER A 447 -23.79 8.26 31.63
C SER A 447 -22.99 9.45 31.12
N VAL A 448 -23.70 10.39 30.49
CA VAL A 448 -23.17 11.66 30.02
C VAL A 448 -22.38 12.37 31.12
N GLY A 449 -21.12 12.72 30.83
CA GLY A 449 -20.21 13.41 31.76
C GLY A 449 -19.51 12.52 32.79
N GLN A 450 -19.87 11.23 32.91
CA GLN A 450 -19.11 10.25 33.72
C GLN A 450 -18.07 9.49 32.92
N VAL A 451 -18.30 9.31 31.62
CA VAL A 451 -17.37 8.72 30.67
C VAL A 451 -17.07 9.75 29.61
N GLN A 452 -15.80 10.03 29.38
CA GLN A 452 -15.33 10.83 28.26
C GLN A 452 -15.04 9.91 27.08
N GLN A 453 -15.49 10.28 25.88
CA GLN A 453 -15.34 9.49 24.67
C GLN A 453 -14.61 10.28 23.59
N TYR A 454 -13.62 9.68 22.97
CA TYR A 454 -12.80 10.29 21.95
C TYR A 454 -12.64 9.36 20.75
N SER A 455 -12.57 9.93 19.55
CA SER A 455 -12.33 9.19 18.31
C SER A 455 -11.24 9.85 17.49
N PHE A 456 -10.37 9.05 16.90
CA PHE A 456 -9.30 9.51 16.01
C PHE A 456 -9.51 8.81 14.67
N PHE A 457 -9.66 9.58 13.60
CA PHE A 457 -9.72 9.10 12.22
C PHE A 457 -8.47 9.59 11.51
N ASP A 458 -7.64 8.67 11.01
CA ASP A 458 -6.42 9.00 10.28
C ASP A 458 -6.15 7.99 9.17
N LEU A 459 -5.19 8.30 8.31
CA LEU A 459 -4.64 7.35 7.35
C LEU A 459 -3.58 6.46 8.04
N GLU A 460 -3.47 5.21 7.62
CA GLU A 460 -2.51 4.24 8.20
C GLU A 460 -1.05 4.70 8.08
N ASP A 461 -0.71 5.41 7.00
CA ASP A 461 0.63 5.95 6.72
C ASP A 461 0.88 7.33 7.33
N SER A 462 -0.08 7.87 8.09
CA SER A 462 0.09 9.13 8.80
C SER A 462 1.14 8.99 9.91
N ALA A 463 2.05 9.96 10.00
CA ALA A 463 3.00 10.05 11.11
C ALA A 463 2.29 10.15 12.48
N ALA A 464 1.06 10.66 12.51
CA ALA A 464 0.26 10.80 13.73
C ALA A 464 -0.58 9.57 14.10
N ALA A 465 -0.54 8.49 13.31
CA ALA A 465 -1.39 7.30 13.53
C ALA A 465 -1.19 6.63 14.91
N THR A 466 0.00 6.79 15.53
CA THR A 466 0.32 6.22 16.85
C THR A 466 -0.04 7.14 18.03
N ALA A 467 -0.38 8.41 17.78
CA ALA A 467 -0.72 9.39 18.82
C ALA A 467 -1.82 8.91 19.80
N PRO A 468 -2.92 8.25 19.35
CA PRO A 468 -3.97 7.77 20.25
C PRO A 468 -3.47 6.76 21.29
N SER A 469 -2.51 5.92 20.92
CA SER A 469 -1.92 4.91 21.81
C SER A 469 -1.03 5.56 22.88
N ALA A 470 -0.24 6.57 22.52
CA ALA A 470 0.56 7.36 23.47
C ALA A 470 -0.33 8.15 24.44
N ILE A 471 -1.39 8.79 23.94
CA ILE A 471 -2.40 9.48 24.75
C ILE A 471 -3.08 8.49 25.71
N SER A 472 -3.49 7.32 25.24
CA SER A 472 -4.13 6.31 26.08
C SER A 472 -3.19 5.82 27.18
N LYS A 473 -1.90 5.63 26.86
CA LYS A 473 -0.89 5.29 27.85
C LYS A 473 -0.74 6.39 28.91
N LEU A 474 -0.73 7.66 28.51
CA LEU A 474 -0.71 8.79 29.45
C LEU A 474 -1.95 8.78 30.37
N LEU A 475 -3.15 8.63 29.80
CA LEU A 475 -4.41 8.59 30.55
C LEU A 475 -4.46 7.38 31.52
N SER A 476 -3.88 6.25 31.13
CA SER A 476 -3.82 5.04 31.96
C SER A 476 -2.94 5.19 33.21
N GLY A 477 -2.07 6.22 33.23
CA GLY A 477 -1.19 6.53 34.36
C GLY A 477 -1.91 7.08 35.59
N ASP A 478 -3.18 7.49 35.47
CA ASP A 478 -4.00 7.82 36.64
C ASP A 478 -4.58 6.54 37.25
N SER A 479 -4.09 6.18 38.45
CA SER A 479 -4.54 5.01 39.21
C SER A 479 -6.04 5.03 39.57
N ALA A 480 -6.67 6.21 39.60
CA ALA A 480 -8.10 6.38 39.87
C ALA A 480 -8.97 6.32 38.60
N GLY A 481 -8.34 6.33 37.41
CA GLY A 481 -9.00 6.24 36.12
C GLY A 481 -8.97 4.83 35.53
N ASN A 482 -9.91 4.60 34.62
CA ASN A 482 -9.97 3.45 33.73
C ASN A 482 -10.02 3.97 32.30
N VAL A 483 -9.18 3.40 31.45
CA VAL A 483 -9.11 3.70 30.03
C VAL A 483 -9.49 2.45 29.24
N LEU A 484 -10.31 2.62 28.20
CA LEU A 484 -10.60 1.61 27.20
C LEU A 484 -10.14 2.17 25.86
N ILE A 485 -9.32 1.41 25.13
CA ILE A 485 -8.89 1.76 23.77
C ILE A 485 -9.26 0.61 22.83
N ASN A 486 -9.86 0.98 21.70
CA ASN A 486 -10.19 0.10 20.57
C ASN A 486 -9.63 0.70 19.28
N GLN A 487 -9.05 -0.13 18.42
CA GLN A 487 -8.53 0.29 17.12
C GLN A 487 -9.12 -0.56 16.01
N THR A 488 -9.59 0.10 14.96
CA THR A 488 -10.23 -0.51 13.80
C THR A 488 -9.50 -0.07 12.54
N HIS A 489 -9.21 -1.02 11.64
CA HIS A 489 -8.52 -0.77 10.37
C HIS A 489 -9.44 -1.07 9.18
N ASP A 490 -9.57 -0.13 8.26
CA ASP A 490 -10.30 -0.27 6.99
C ASP A 490 -9.36 0.01 5.81
N ASN A 491 -8.87 -1.07 5.21
CA ASN A 491 -7.91 -1.07 4.11
C ASN A 491 -8.56 -0.75 2.76
N PHE A 492 -9.90 -0.68 2.69
CA PHE A 492 -10.61 -0.41 1.44
C PHE A 492 -10.87 1.08 1.20
N ILE A 493 -10.83 1.91 2.24
CA ILE A 493 -11.01 3.35 2.14
C ILE A 493 -9.63 4.02 1.98
N GLN A 494 -9.44 4.83 0.92
CA GLN A 494 -8.24 5.67 0.70
C GLN A 494 -6.87 4.94 0.81
N GLY A 495 -6.83 3.62 0.60
CA GLY A 495 -5.62 2.81 0.72
C GLY A 495 -5.18 2.53 2.17
N GLY A 496 -6.10 2.63 3.14
CA GLY A 496 -5.87 2.38 4.56
C GLY A 496 -6.32 3.53 5.45
N VAL A 497 -7.43 3.34 6.19
CA VAL A 497 -7.91 4.22 7.26
C VAL A 497 -7.84 3.50 8.59
N VAL A 498 -7.31 4.20 9.60
CA VAL A 498 -7.35 3.77 10.99
C VAL A 498 -8.34 4.62 11.77
N ARG A 499 -9.19 3.95 12.55
CA ARG A 499 -10.00 4.58 13.59
C ARG A 499 -9.56 4.08 14.96
N THR A 500 -9.22 4.98 15.87
CA THR A 500 -8.95 4.63 17.28
C THR A 500 -9.93 5.34 18.19
N ASP A 501 -10.68 4.57 18.97
CA ASP A 501 -11.62 5.05 19.96
C ASP A 501 -11.01 4.92 21.36
N ILE A 502 -11.13 5.98 22.17
CA ILE A 502 -10.67 6.03 23.56
C ILE A 502 -11.86 6.39 24.45
N ARG A 503 -12.08 5.63 25.52
CA ARG A 503 -13.00 5.99 26.60
C ARG A 503 -12.25 6.10 27.91
N SER A 504 -12.55 7.14 28.68
CA SER A 504 -11.95 7.39 30.00
C SER A 504 -13.02 7.62 31.06
N SER A 505 -12.90 6.97 32.21
CA SER A 505 -13.84 7.11 33.33
C SER A 505 -13.21 6.77 34.67
N LYS A 506 -13.81 7.25 35.76
CA LYS A 506 -13.45 6.84 37.13
C LYS A 506 -14.02 5.47 37.52
N LYS A 507 -14.91 4.91 36.71
CA LYS A 507 -15.49 3.57 36.89
C LYS A 507 -15.02 2.64 35.79
N SER A 508 -15.12 1.33 36.02
CA SER A 508 -14.89 0.33 34.98
C SER A 508 -15.80 0.58 33.78
N ILE A 509 -15.26 0.38 32.58
CA ILE A 509 -15.94 0.69 31.32
C ILE A 509 -16.09 -0.62 30.55
N GLU A 510 -17.33 -1.03 30.33
CA GLU A 510 -17.65 -2.17 29.46
C GLU A 510 -18.45 -1.66 28.26
N ALA A 511 -17.77 -1.46 27.13
CA ALA A 511 -18.37 -0.86 25.95
C ALA A 511 -17.79 -1.50 24.67
N ALA A 512 -18.17 -2.75 24.44
CA ALA A 512 -17.76 -3.53 23.27
C ALA A 512 -18.53 -3.11 21.99
N TYR A 513 -18.50 -1.81 21.68
CA TYR A 513 -19.10 -1.20 20.50
C TYR A 513 -18.34 0.10 20.13
N PRO A 514 -18.37 0.55 18.87
CA PRO A 514 -17.73 1.80 18.46
C PRO A 514 -18.29 3.03 19.20
N VAL A 515 -17.51 4.10 19.30
CA VAL A 515 -18.00 5.38 19.87
C VAL A 515 -19.03 6.01 18.93
N GLU A 516 -20.26 6.21 19.41
CA GLU A 516 -21.35 6.87 18.67
C GLU A 516 -21.57 8.34 19.11
N GLU A 517 -20.99 8.76 20.24
CA GLU A 517 -21.09 10.13 20.79
C GLU A 517 -19.73 10.60 21.35
N ALA A 518 -18.76 10.86 20.48
CA ALA A 518 -17.45 11.40 20.84
C ALA A 518 -17.57 12.85 21.32
N ASP A 519 -16.99 13.15 22.49
CA ASP A 519 -16.84 14.50 23.02
C ASP A 519 -15.81 15.29 22.20
N VAL A 520 -14.73 14.62 21.75
CA VAL A 520 -13.72 15.19 20.83
C VAL A 520 -13.37 14.18 19.73
N THR A 521 -13.34 14.62 18.47
CA THR A 521 -12.89 13.80 17.33
C THR A 521 -11.71 14.44 16.62
N TYR A 522 -10.62 13.70 16.46
CA TYR A 522 -9.45 14.09 15.65
C TYR A 522 -9.57 13.52 14.24
N ILE A 523 -9.23 14.32 13.23
CA ILE A 523 -9.31 13.98 11.81
C ILE A 523 -7.97 14.35 11.16
N GLY A 524 -7.18 13.33 10.83
CA GLY A 524 -5.81 13.47 10.31
C GLY A 524 -5.71 13.79 8.82
N ASP A 525 -6.77 13.56 8.02
CA ASP A 525 -6.82 13.94 6.59
C ASP A 525 -8.25 14.41 6.22
N GLU A 526 -8.36 15.56 5.55
CA GLU A 526 -9.66 16.15 5.21
C GLU A 526 -10.45 15.36 4.16
N LYS A 527 -9.80 14.49 3.38
CA LYS A 527 -10.47 13.68 2.36
C LYS A 527 -11.43 12.67 2.97
N LEU A 528 -11.20 12.26 4.22
CA LEU A 528 -12.05 11.30 4.93
C LEU A 528 -13.50 11.79 5.03
N PHE A 529 -13.74 13.10 5.02
CA PHE A 529 -15.09 13.68 4.98
C PHE A 529 -15.92 13.22 3.78
N LYS A 530 -15.29 12.86 2.65
CA LYS A 530 -15.99 12.41 1.44
C LYS A 530 -16.38 10.94 1.49
N GLU A 531 -15.80 10.17 2.42
CA GLU A 531 -15.93 8.72 2.50
C GLU A 531 -16.74 8.30 3.73
N ILE A 532 -16.66 9.06 4.83
CA ILE A 532 -17.22 8.69 6.14
C ILE A 532 -18.01 9.87 6.72
N ALA A 533 -19.21 9.61 7.23
CA ALA A 533 -20.03 10.60 7.94
C ALA A 533 -19.54 10.82 9.39
N ILE A 534 -18.27 11.24 9.55
CA ILE A 534 -17.57 11.34 10.86
C ILE A 534 -18.37 12.17 11.88
N LEU A 535 -18.96 13.28 11.43
CA LEU A 535 -19.72 14.22 12.26
C LEU A 535 -20.97 13.59 12.89
N GLN A 536 -21.46 12.47 12.35
CA GLN A 536 -22.58 11.75 12.94
C GLN A 536 -22.24 11.06 14.27
N ASN A 537 -20.96 10.70 14.47
CA ASN A 537 -20.44 10.14 15.73
C ASN A 537 -20.03 11.23 16.73
N VAL A 538 -20.02 12.51 16.34
CA VAL A 538 -19.64 13.60 17.23
C VAL A 538 -20.85 14.02 18.04
N ARG A 539 -20.71 14.07 19.37
CA ARG A 539 -21.79 14.51 20.26
C ARG A 539 -22.27 15.93 19.90
N LEU A 540 -23.56 16.23 20.13
CA LEU A 540 -24.09 17.59 20.02
C LEU A 540 -23.31 18.53 20.96
N GLY A 541 -22.81 19.66 20.44
CA GLY A 541 -21.92 20.54 21.20
C GLY A 541 -20.47 20.04 21.34
N GLY A 542 -20.10 18.95 20.66
CA GLY A 542 -18.77 18.34 20.72
C GLY A 542 -17.72 19.16 19.97
N LYS A 543 -16.47 18.67 19.99
CA LYS A 543 -15.33 19.36 19.34
C LYS A 543 -14.71 18.48 18.26
N ILE A 544 -14.20 19.10 17.20
CA ILE A 544 -13.39 18.42 16.19
C ILE A 544 -12.04 19.11 16.01
N ILE A 545 -11.00 18.32 15.79
CA ILE A 545 -9.66 18.77 15.45
C ILE A 545 -9.35 18.24 14.06
N VAL A 546 -9.13 19.13 13.08
CA VAL A 546 -8.87 18.73 11.69
C VAL A 546 -7.46 19.18 11.30
N LYS A 547 -6.64 18.23 10.83
CA LYS A 547 -5.32 18.54 10.27
C LYS A 547 -5.50 19.17 8.90
N LEU A 548 -5.10 20.43 8.74
CA LEU A 548 -5.17 21.17 7.48
C LEU A 548 -3.86 21.95 7.24
N PRO A 549 -2.84 21.31 6.62
CA PRO A 549 -1.56 21.94 6.34
C PRO A 549 -1.67 23.17 5.43
N GLY A 550 -1.13 24.30 5.85
CA GLY A 550 -1.00 25.54 5.07
C GLY A 550 -2.33 26.27 4.80
N VAL A 551 -3.42 25.95 5.50
CA VAL A 551 -4.74 26.53 5.23
C VAL A 551 -4.92 27.89 5.91
N LYS A 552 -5.39 28.88 5.15
CA LYS A 552 -5.85 30.18 5.67
C LYS A 552 -7.37 30.15 5.89
N ASP A 553 -7.87 31.02 6.76
CA ASP A 553 -9.29 31.02 7.13
C ASP A 553 -10.22 31.28 5.93
N GLU A 554 -9.78 32.10 4.96
CA GLU A 554 -10.48 32.36 3.69
C GLU A 554 -10.61 31.12 2.78
N ASP A 555 -9.76 30.12 2.97
CA ASP A 555 -9.70 28.90 2.16
C ASP A 555 -10.37 27.69 2.83
N LEU A 556 -10.85 27.82 4.08
CA LEU A 556 -11.51 26.73 4.81
C LEU A 556 -12.74 26.20 4.08
N GLU A 557 -13.53 27.08 3.45
CA GLU A 557 -14.71 26.69 2.70
C GLU A 557 -14.41 25.86 1.43
N LYS A 558 -13.18 25.97 0.91
CA LYS A 558 -12.72 25.17 -0.23
C LYS A 558 -12.24 23.79 0.21
N LYS A 559 -11.74 23.67 1.45
CA LYS A 559 -11.21 22.43 2.02
C LYS A 559 -12.29 21.57 2.68
N ILE A 560 -13.23 22.17 3.40
CA ILE A 560 -14.30 21.47 4.11
C ILE A 560 -15.56 21.44 3.25
N PRO A 561 -16.08 20.25 2.86
CA PRO A 561 -17.27 20.13 2.04
C PRO A 561 -18.50 20.83 2.64
N SER A 562 -19.39 21.36 1.80
CA SER A 562 -20.58 22.10 2.25
C SER A 562 -21.49 21.31 3.18
N PHE A 563 -21.70 20.01 2.94
CA PHE A 563 -22.50 19.16 3.82
C PHE A 563 -21.87 19.00 5.22
N VAL A 564 -20.55 18.91 5.32
CA VAL A 564 -19.83 18.85 6.61
C VAL A 564 -19.93 20.18 7.34
N ARG A 565 -19.75 21.30 6.63
CA ARG A 565 -19.93 22.65 7.19
C ARG A 565 -21.33 22.84 7.78
N ASN A 566 -22.34 22.36 7.07
CA ASN A 566 -23.72 22.38 7.54
C ASN A 566 -23.92 21.53 8.79
N GLU A 567 -23.38 20.30 8.82
CA GLU A 567 -23.48 19.44 10.01
C GLU A 567 -22.77 20.04 11.23
N ILE A 568 -21.59 20.64 11.05
CA ILE A 568 -20.86 21.35 12.11
C ILE A 568 -21.77 22.41 12.75
N LYS A 569 -22.42 23.26 11.93
CA LYS A 569 -23.32 24.30 12.43
C LYS A 569 -24.59 23.74 13.05
N LYS A 570 -25.23 22.75 12.41
CA LYS A 570 -26.50 22.15 12.86
C LYS A 570 -26.35 21.42 14.19
N ARG A 571 -25.20 20.79 14.44
CA ARG A 571 -24.89 20.04 15.66
C ARG A 571 -24.16 20.88 16.72
N ASP A 572 -23.96 22.17 16.46
CA ASP A 572 -23.25 23.12 17.34
C ASP A 572 -21.81 22.64 17.68
N VAL A 573 -21.10 22.09 16.69
CA VAL A 573 -19.76 21.52 16.87
C VAL A 573 -18.70 22.61 16.84
N GLU A 574 -17.76 22.60 17.78
CA GLU A 574 -16.59 23.48 17.77
C GLU A 574 -15.48 22.94 16.85
N LEU A 575 -14.99 23.76 15.93
CA LEU A 575 -13.91 23.40 15.00
C LEU A 575 -12.55 23.96 15.45
N PHE A 576 -11.56 23.08 15.56
CA PHE A 576 -10.15 23.40 15.76
C PHE A 576 -9.36 22.94 14.55
N VAL A 577 -8.45 23.78 14.07
CA VAL A 577 -7.54 23.47 12.96
C VAL A 577 -6.15 23.25 13.53
N LEU A 578 -5.55 22.11 13.16
CA LEU A 578 -4.15 21.79 13.37
C LEU A 578 -3.39 21.99 12.06
N ASP A 579 -2.44 22.91 12.04
CA ASP A 579 -1.56 23.18 10.90
C ASP A 579 -0.09 23.04 11.33
N PRO A 580 0.48 21.83 11.21
CA PRO A 580 1.87 21.60 11.59
C PRO A 580 2.89 22.44 10.80
N THR A 581 2.55 22.90 9.59
CA THR A 581 3.47 23.65 8.69
C THR A 581 3.80 25.05 9.20
N LEU A 582 3.05 25.54 10.20
CA LEU A 582 3.34 26.81 10.87
C LEU A 582 4.54 26.74 11.83
N SER A 583 5.05 25.53 12.12
CA SER A 583 6.29 25.35 12.87
C SER A 583 7.49 25.17 11.92
N GLU A 584 8.45 26.08 12.00
CA GLU A 584 9.72 25.98 11.25
C GLU A 584 10.56 24.76 11.67
N ALA A 585 10.28 24.18 12.84
CA ALA A 585 10.97 22.99 13.33
C ALA A 585 10.56 21.72 12.57
N LEU A 586 9.36 21.69 11.98
CA LEU A 586 8.83 20.53 11.27
C LEU A 586 9.68 20.15 10.04
N GLU A 587 10.23 21.13 9.30
CA GLU A 587 11.09 20.86 8.13
C GLU A 587 12.37 20.10 8.51
N LYS A 588 12.88 20.32 9.71
CA LYS A 588 14.10 19.66 10.21
C LYS A 588 13.79 18.32 10.86
N GLU A 589 12.61 18.21 11.47
CA GLU A 589 12.22 17.08 12.30
C GLU A 589 10.76 16.65 12.01
N PRO A 590 10.55 15.77 11.01
CA PRO A 590 9.22 15.30 10.65
C PRO A 590 8.47 14.58 11.78
N ALA A 591 9.18 14.00 12.74
CA ALA A 591 8.61 13.34 13.91
C ALA A 591 7.79 14.28 14.83
N LEU A 592 7.93 15.60 14.68
CA LEU A 592 7.14 16.58 15.42
C LEU A 592 5.64 16.52 15.06
N GLU A 593 5.28 15.99 13.90
CA GLU A 593 3.87 15.89 13.47
C GLU A 593 3.02 15.05 14.45
N THR A 594 3.55 13.90 14.90
CA THR A 594 2.91 13.06 15.91
C THR A 594 2.70 13.83 17.21
N LEU A 595 3.74 14.55 17.67
CA LEU A 595 3.70 15.33 18.91
C LEU A 595 2.69 16.48 18.82
N PHE A 596 2.58 17.14 17.67
CA PHE A 596 1.58 18.19 17.46
C PHE A 596 0.15 17.64 17.51
N ALA A 597 -0.10 16.44 16.96
CA ALA A 597 -1.39 15.79 17.09
C ALA A 597 -1.73 15.46 18.55
N GLU A 598 -0.78 14.92 19.31
CA GLU A 598 -0.97 14.61 20.73
C GLU A 598 -1.22 15.87 21.58
N LEU A 599 -0.41 16.91 21.38
CA LEU A 599 -0.54 18.18 22.10
C LEU A 599 -1.81 18.94 21.73
N ALA A 600 -2.20 18.92 20.45
CA ALA A 600 -3.48 19.49 20.00
C ALA A 600 -4.65 18.79 20.68
N PHE A 601 -4.63 17.46 20.73
CA PHE A 601 -5.63 16.70 21.45
C PHE A 601 -5.68 17.07 22.92
N LEU A 602 -4.55 17.06 23.63
CA LEU A 602 -4.51 17.43 25.06
C LEU A 602 -5.03 18.85 25.31
N LYS A 603 -4.66 19.82 24.47
CA LYS A 603 -5.14 21.21 24.58
C LYS A 603 -6.66 21.32 24.45
N VAL A 604 -7.27 20.56 23.54
CA VAL A 604 -8.70 20.68 23.21
C VAL A 604 -9.57 19.78 24.11
N ALA A 605 -9.12 18.56 24.36
CA ALA A 605 -9.87 17.53 25.08
C ALA A 605 -9.60 17.52 26.59
N CYS A 606 -8.35 17.70 27.01
CA CYS A 606 -7.92 17.53 28.40
C CYS A 606 -6.96 18.66 28.84
N PRO A 607 -7.36 19.95 28.79
CA PRO A 607 -6.45 21.08 29.03
C PRO A 607 -5.84 21.07 30.44
N GLU A 608 -6.54 20.53 31.44
CA GLU A 608 -6.03 20.29 32.79
C GLU A 608 -4.86 19.30 32.86
N LEU A 609 -4.80 18.33 31.93
CA LEU A 609 -3.72 17.37 31.82
C LEU A 609 -2.56 17.91 30.97
N LEU A 610 -2.78 18.96 30.18
CA LEU A 610 -1.76 19.51 29.30
C LEU A 610 -0.50 19.88 30.07
N GLU A 611 -0.58 20.64 31.17
CA GLU A 611 0.61 21.04 31.95
C GLU A 611 1.19 19.91 32.81
N SER A 612 0.33 19.09 33.42
CA SER A 612 0.77 18.03 34.34
C SER A 612 1.23 16.74 33.62
N GLY A 613 0.88 16.58 32.35
CA GLY A 613 1.16 15.41 31.52
C GLY A 613 2.34 15.54 30.58
N LYS A 614 2.88 16.76 30.35
CA LYS A 614 3.97 17.04 29.38
C LYS A 614 5.17 16.11 29.55
N ASP A 615 5.71 16.06 30.77
CA ASP A 615 6.93 15.28 31.05
C ASP A 615 6.70 13.77 30.87
N LYS A 616 5.50 13.28 31.22
CA LYS A 616 5.14 11.88 31.04
C LYS A 616 4.96 11.52 29.57
N LEU A 617 4.31 12.40 28.81
CA LEU A 617 4.12 12.21 27.37
C LEU A 617 5.45 12.31 26.60
N ALA A 618 6.34 13.21 27.02
CA ALA A 618 7.71 13.30 26.52
C ALA A 618 8.50 11.99 26.77
N ALA A 619 8.35 11.40 27.97
CA ALA A 619 8.97 10.12 28.30
C ALA A 619 8.42 8.95 27.47
N ILE A 620 7.11 8.93 27.20
CA ILE A 620 6.46 7.92 26.33
C ILE A 620 7.01 7.98 24.90
N ASN A 621 7.22 9.19 24.38
CA ASN A 621 7.73 9.38 23.02
C ASN A 621 9.25 9.22 22.86
N GLY A 622 10.00 9.23 23.97
CA GLY A 622 11.45 8.97 24.00
C GLY A 622 12.34 10.15 23.62
N SER A 623 11.81 11.39 23.51
CA SER A 623 12.59 12.56 23.11
C SER A 623 12.09 13.87 23.73
N GLN A 624 12.78 14.33 24.78
CA GLN A 624 12.34 15.49 25.57
C GLN A 624 12.61 16.83 24.90
N GLU A 625 13.67 16.95 24.10
CA GLU A 625 14.01 18.18 23.37
C GLU A 625 12.99 18.47 22.26
N GLN A 626 12.63 17.45 21.47
CA GLN A 626 11.63 17.54 20.42
C GLN A 626 10.25 17.88 20.99
N PHE A 627 9.90 17.26 22.11
CA PHE A 627 8.67 17.56 22.83
C PHE A 627 8.61 19.01 23.30
N GLN A 628 9.70 19.55 23.85
CA GLN A 628 9.75 20.96 24.26
C GLN A 628 9.61 21.91 23.08
N SER A 629 10.22 21.59 21.93
CA SER A 629 10.05 22.35 20.69
C SER A 629 8.58 22.36 20.23
N ALA A 630 7.93 21.19 20.21
CA ALA A 630 6.51 21.08 19.84
C ALA A 630 5.59 21.86 20.81
N VAL A 631 5.85 21.83 22.12
CA VAL A 631 5.10 22.61 23.12
C VAL A 631 5.24 24.11 22.88
N ALA A 632 6.44 24.59 22.52
CA ALA A 632 6.69 26.01 22.28
C ALA A 632 5.90 26.56 21.07
N ASP A 633 5.65 25.71 20.07
CA ASP A 633 4.92 26.07 18.85
C ASP A 633 3.44 25.70 18.88
N LEU A 634 2.94 25.07 19.95
CA LEU A 634 1.56 24.60 20.06
C LEU A 634 0.50 25.69 19.83
N GLU A 635 0.72 26.90 20.36
CA GLU A 635 -0.17 28.05 20.15
C GLU A 635 -0.15 28.59 18.72
N LYS A 636 0.92 28.30 17.97
CA LYS A 636 1.03 28.69 16.56
C LYS A 636 0.31 27.71 15.65
N VAL A 637 0.42 26.41 15.92
CA VAL A 637 -0.07 25.34 15.04
C VAL A 637 -1.53 24.95 15.31
N VAL A 638 -2.09 25.22 16.50
CA VAL A 638 -3.51 24.93 16.82
C VAL A 638 -4.32 26.19 17.04
N ARG A 639 -5.38 26.36 16.26
CA ARG A 639 -6.32 27.49 16.41
C ARG A 639 -7.78 27.05 16.40
N LYS A 640 -8.63 27.77 17.14
CA LYS A 640 -10.09 27.62 17.09
C LYS A 640 -10.63 28.46 15.93
N VAL A 641 -11.55 27.90 15.14
CA VAL A 641 -12.19 28.59 14.01
C VAL A 641 -13.54 29.15 14.46
N GLU A 642 -13.82 30.40 14.12
CA GLU A 642 -15.15 30.99 14.27
C GLU A 642 -16.04 30.54 13.10
N ILE A 643 -17.16 29.86 13.40
CA ILE A 643 -18.06 29.31 12.39
C ILE A 643 -19.00 30.41 11.86
N PRO A 644 -18.94 30.77 10.56
CA PRO A 644 -19.84 31.76 9.98
C PRO A 644 -21.30 31.29 9.95
N GLU A 645 -22.26 32.22 10.06
CA GLU A 645 -23.69 31.91 9.91
C GLU A 645 -24.04 31.38 8.50
N THR A 646 -23.25 31.74 7.49
CA THR A 646 -23.43 31.30 6.10
C THR A 646 -23.29 29.78 5.93
N TRP A 647 -22.63 29.08 6.86
CA TRP A 647 -22.51 27.61 6.82
C TRP A 647 -23.84 26.88 7.10
N ALA A 648 -24.86 27.60 7.57
CA ALA A 648 -26.21 27.07 7.73
C ALA A 648 -27.00 26.99 6.40
N GLU A 649 -26.60 27.75 5.38
CA GLU A 649 -27.32 27.84 4.10
C GLU A 649 -26.95 26.65 3.18
N VAL A 650 -27.97 25.97 2.64
CA VAL A 650 -27.80 24.76 1.82
C VAL A 650 -28.05 25.11 0.36
N ASP A 651 -27.09 24.81 -0.53
CA ASP A 651 -27.38 24.69 -1.96
C ASP A 651 -28.27 23.46 -2.17
N ALA A 652 -29.43 23.64 -2.79
CA ALA A 652 -30.46 22.62 -2.99
C ALA A 652 -30.01 21.40 -3.85
N GLU A 653 -28.78 21.41 -4.35
CA GLU A 653 -28.14 20.33 -5.14
C GLU A 653 -27.23 19.42 -4.30
N ALA A 654 -27.02 19.68 -3.00
CA ALA A 654 -26.27 18.78 -2.13
C ALA A 654 -27.12 17.53 -1.79
N GLU A 655 -27.12 16.54 -2.68
CA GLU A 655 -27.62 15.19 -2.37
C GLU A 655 -26.99 14.72 -1.05
N ALA A 656 -27.83 14.25 -0.13
CA ALA A 656 -27.36 13.59 1.08
C ALA A 656 -26.61 12.33 0.67
N LEU A 657 -25.28 12.43 0.57
CA LEU A 657 -24.41 11.30 0.32
C LEU A 657 -24.69 10.26 1.41
N ASN A 658 -25.12 9.07 1.01
CA ASN A 658 -25.35 7.96 1.93
C ASN A 658 -24.00 7.34 2.33
N LEU A 659 -23.21 8.10 3.09
CA LEU A 659 -21.90 7.68 3.58
C LEU A 659 -22.06 6.79 4.82
N PRO A 660 -21.19 5.78 5.00
CA PRO A 660 -21.16 5.01 6.23
C PRO A 660 -20.83 5.91 7.43
N VAL A 661 -21.51 5.66 8.55
CA VAL A 661 -21.30 6.38 9.82
C VAL A 661 -19.97 5.98 10.47
N THR A 662 -19.52 4.75 10.27
CA THR A 662 -18.25 4.22 10.79
C THR A 662 -17.57 3.35 9.74
N ILE A 663 -16.26 3.14 9.91
CA ILE A 663 -15.48 2.20 9.11
C ILE A 663 -15.76 0.75 9.54
N LYS A 664 -15.50 -0.21 8.64
CA LYS A 664 -15.60 -1.65 8.94
C LYS A 664 -14.21 -2.22 9.17
N SER A 665 -14.07 -3.09 10.17
CA SER A 665 -12.80 -3.81 10.37
C SER A 665 -12.55 -4.73 9.19
N SER A 666 -11.61 -4.39 8.32
CA SER A 666 -11.20 -5.18 7.17
C SER A 666 -9.95 -6.01 7.43
N SER A 667 -9.17 -5.60 8.41
CA SER A 667 -7.89 -6.18 8.85
C SER A 667 -7.65 -5.76 10.30
N PHE A 668 -6.68 -6.41 10.95
CA PHE A 668 -6.17 -5.99 12.27
C PHE A 668 -4.85 -5.23 12.20
N THR A 669 -4.31 -5.12 10.99
CA THR A 669 -3.14 -4.34 10.65
C THR A 669 -3.48 -3.42 9.49
N GLY A 670 -2.92 -2.22 9.50
CA GLY A 670 -3.04 -1.28 8.40
C GLY A 670 -2.54 -1.88 7.09
N PHE A 671 -3.10 -1.41 5.98
CA PHE A 671 -2.59 -1.73 4.65
C PHE A 671 -1.14 -1.28 4.60
N GLN A 672 -0.21 -2.24 4.52
CA GLN A 672 1.14 -1.90 4.11
C GLN A 672 1.01 -1.45 2.67
N LYS A 673 1.02 -0.12 2.47
CA LYS A 673 1.49 0.46 1.24
C LYS A 673 2.95 0.02 1.17
N GLU A 674 3.18 -1.21 0.71
CA GLU A 674 4.36 -1.46 -0.07
C GLU A 674 4.30 -0.34 -1.09
N ASP A 675 5.21 0.65 -0.96
CA ASP A 675 5.64 1.37 -2.15
C ASP A 675 5.86 0.26 -3.14
N THR A 676 4.93 0.11 -4.09
CA THR A 676 5.11 -0.84 -5.16
C THR A 676 6.40 -0.39 -5.78
N GLU A 677 7.51 -1.03 -5.41
CA GLU A 677 8.65 -1.14 -6.28
C GLU A 677 8.01 -1.49 -7.61
N ALA A 678 8.26 -0.63 -8.60
CA ALA A 678 7.78 -0.86 -9.95
C ALA A 678 8.00 -2.36 -10.26
N PRO A 679 6.98 -3.07 -10.79
CA PRO A 679 7.05 -4.51 -10.89
C PRO A 679 8.23 -4.91 -11.77
N SER A 680 9.33 -5.32 -11.16
CA SER A 680 10.40 -6.09 -11.79
C SER A 680 11.43 -6.42 -10.72
N GLN A 681 11.41 -7.63 -10.17
CA GLN A 681 12.66 -8.21 -9.68
C GLN A 681 12.71 -9.69 -10.05
N LEU A 682 12.73 -9.97 -11.36
CA LEU A 682 13.27 -11.24 -11.84
C LEU A 682 14.79 -11.16 -11.75
N ARG A 683 15.34 -11.24 -10.53
CA ARG A 683 16.78 -11.27 -10.28
C ARG A 683 17.44 -12.53 -10.85
N ASP A 684 16.65 -13.57 -11.12
CA ASP A 684 17.10 -14.83 -11.70
C ASP A 684 16.02 -15.51 -12.56
N TRP A 685 16.44 -16.54 -13.30
CA TRP A 685 15.55 -17.33 -14.16
C TRP A 685 14.46 -18.08 -13.36
N HIS A 686 14.68 -18.37 -12.07
CA HIS A 686 13.69 -19.06 -11.24
C HIS A 686 12.49 -18.17 -10.96
N ALA A 687 12.71 -16.87 -10.73
CA ALA A 687 11.63 -15.91 -10.57
C ALA A 687 10.83 -15.80 -11.90
N ALA A 688 11.52 -15.83 -13.05
CA ALA A 688 10.86 -15.77 -14.36
C ALA A 688 10.01 -17.03 -14.58
N ALA A 689 10.57 -18.19 -14.23
CA ALA A 689 9.87 -19.46 -14.24
C ALA A 689 8.65 -19.43 -13.30
N LYS A 690 8.76 -18.86 -12.09
CA LYS A 690 7.64 -18.69 -11.15
C LYS A 690 6.53 -17.82 -11.73
N GLY A 691 6.85 -16.67 -12.34
CA GLY A 691 5.85 -15.82 -13.01
C GLY A 691 5.14 -16.55 -14.15
N LEU A 692 5.87 -17.36 -14.92
CA LEU A 692 5.30 -18.18 -16.00
C LEU A 692 4.50 -19.39 -15.51
N LEU A 693 4.88 -19.99 -14.38
CA LEU A 693 4.23 -21.14 -13.75
C LEU A 693 2.97 -20.74 -12.98
N PHE A 694 2.95 -19.56 -12.37
CA PHE A 694 1.89 -19.05 -11.50
C PHE A 694 1.29 -17.75 -12.05
N LYS A 695 0.79 -17.79 -13.28
CA LYS A 695 0.40 -16.60 -14.04
C LYS A 695 -0.67 -15.76 -13.33
N GLU A 696 -1.59 -16.42 -12.64
CA GLU A 696 -2.70 -15.78 -11.93
C GLU A 696 -2.22 -15.00 -10.71
N ALA A 697 -1.23 -15.54 -9.98
CA ALA A 697 -0.66 -14.90 -8.79
C ALA A 697 0.19 -13.66 -9.15
N TYR A 698 0.82 -13.67 -10.32
CA TYR A 698 1.71 -12.61 -10.78
C TYR A 698 1.10 -11.73 -11.88
N GLY A 699 -0.21 -11.87 -12.15
CA GLY A 699 -0.90 -11.12 -13.22
C GLY A 699 -0.24 -11.26 -14.61
N THR A 700 0.48 -12.37 -14.85
CA THR A 700 1.30 -12.56 -16.04
C THR A 700 0.41 -12.82 -17.25
N LYS A 701 0.35 -11.84 -18.15
CA LYS A 701 -0.41 -11.94 -19.39
C LYS A 701 0.49 -12.42 -20.53
N SER A 702 -0.04 -13.28 -21.38
CA SER A 702 0.64 -13.70 -22.62
C SER A 702 0.16 -12.83 -23.78
N GLU A 703 0.77 -11.65 -23.90
CA GLU A 703 0.55 -10.72 -25.01
C GLU A 703 1.82 -10.65 -25.88
N LEU A 704 1.65 -10.59 -27.21
CA LEU A 704 2.78 -10.56 -28.13
C LEU A 704 3.33 -9.13 -28.23
N ARG A 705 4.45 -8.84 -27.55
CA ARG A 705 5.16 -7.54 -27.58
C ARG A 705 4.26 -6.31 -27.33
N PRO A 706 3.52 -6.26 -26.20
CA PRO A 706 2.66 -5.12 -25.85
C PRO A 706 3.44 -3.80 -25.62
N ASP A 707 4.76 -3.90 -25.49
CA ASP A 707 5.73 -2.80 -25.29
C ASP A 707 6.00 -1.96 -26.56
N LEU A 708 5.71 -2.49 -27.75
CA LEU A 708 6.04 -1.82 -29.01
C LEU A 708 4.98 -0.78 -29.38
N THR A 709 5.17 0.46 -28.93
CA THR A 709 4.34 1.62 -29.36
C THR A 709 4.48 1.94 -30.86
N ALA A 710 5.62 1.59 -31.46
CA ALA A 710 5.90 1.71 -32.88
C ALA A 710 6.18 0.34 -33.51
N LYS A 711 5.51 0.03 -34.62
CA LYS A 711 5.74 -1.22 -35.36
C LYS A 711 7.11 -1.19 -36.02
N THR A 712 7.94 -2.18 -35.70
CA THR A 712 9.25 -2.39 -36.30
C THR A 712 9.18 -3.39 -37.45
N TYR A 713 10.10 -3.26 -38.38
CA TYR A 713 10.19 -4.04 -39.61
C TYR A 713 11.63 -4.45 -39.85
N GLU A 714 11.83 -5.68 -40.31
CA GLU A 714 13.13 -6.13 -40.79
C GLU A 714 13.22 -5.89 -42.30
N ILE A 715 14.18 -5.08 -42.73
CA ILE A 715 14.45 -4.73 -44.13
C ILE A 715 15.88 -5.13 -44.49
N THR A 716 16.17 -5.32 -45.78
CA THR A 716 17.47 -5.84 -46.23
C THR A 716 18.22 -4.82 -47.05
N VAL A 717 19.51 -4.60 -46.79
CA VAL A 717 20.36 -3.70 -47.60
C VAL A 717 20.45 -4.22 -49.04
N LYS A 718 19.93 -3.45 -49.98
CA LYS A 718 19.95 -3.74 -51.42
C LYS A 718 21.12 -3.03 -52.12
N GLU A 719 21.38 -1.78 -51.75
CA GLU A 719 22.52 -0.99 -52.24
C GLU A 719 23.11 -0.16 -51.11
N ASN A 720 24.44 -0.06 -51.05
CA ASN A 720 25.14 0.87 -50.18
C ASN A 720 26.29 1.50 -50.97
N ARG A 721 26.05 2.70 -51.52
CA ARG A 721 26.93 3.36 -52.49
C ARG A 721 27.33 4.74 -52.01
N ARG A 722 28.63 5.03 -52.04
CA ARG A 722 29.16 6.37 -51.77
C ARG A 722 28.82 7.33 -52.92
N LEU A 723 28.26 8.49 -52.60
CA LEU A 723 27.93 9.56 -53.55
C LEU A 723 29.06 10.56 -53.76
N THR A 724 29.98 10.68 -52.80
CA THR A 724 31.16 11.58 -52.89
C THR A 724 32.39 10.82 -53.39
N PRO A 725 33.35 11.50 -54.06
CA PRO A 725 34.61 10.88 -54.48
C PRO A 725 35.41 10.33 -53.29
N ILE A 726 36.13 9.21 -53.49
CA ILE A 726 36.96 8.58 -52.44
C ILE A 726 37.99 9.54 -51.84
N THR A 727 38.51 10.46 -52.65
CA THR A 727 39.50 11.48 -52.27
C THR A 727 38.92 12.62 -51.43
N TYR A 728 37.60 12.69 -51.27
CA TYR A 728 36.93 13.73 -50.49
C TYR A 728 36.80 13.31 -49.02
N ASP A 729 37.01 14.24 -48.11
CA ASP A 729 36.98 14.01 -46.65
C ASP A 729 35.58 13.73 -46.11
N ARG A 730 34.55 14.28 -46.76
CA ARG A 730 33.16 14.09 -46.36
C ARG A 730 32.51 12.92 -47.09
N ASN A 731 32.14 11.90 -46.31
CA ASN A 731 31.56 10.67 -46.78
C ASN A 731 30.03 10.75 -46.81
N ILE A 732 29.41 10.79 -48.00
CA ILE A 732 27.95 10.75 -48.14
C ILE A 732 27.57 9.49 -48.90
N PHE A 733 26.57 8.76 -48.40
CA PHE A 733 26.12 7.49 -48.96
C PHE A 733 24.65 7.55 -49.35
N HIS A 734 24.35 6.90 -50.48
CA HIS A 734 23.03 6.42 -50.84
C HIS A 734 22.90 4.98 -50.35
N ILE A 735 21.87 4.70 -49.55
CA ILE A 735 21.58 3.36 -49.07
C ILE A 735 20.15 3.02 -49.46
N GLU A 736 19.96 1.94 -50.21
CA GLU A 736 18.65 1.41 -50.57
C GLU A 736 18.40 0.11 -49.82
N PHE A 737 17.20 -0.04 -49.26
CA PHE A 737 16.75 -1.25 -48.60
C PHE A 737 15.61 -1.88 -49.38
N ASP A 738 15.69 -3.19 -49.56
CA ASP A 738 14.58 -4.04 -50.02
C ASP A 738 13.62 -4.30 -48.85
N LEU A 739 12.35 -3.99 -49.09
CA LEU A 739 11.26 -4.19 -48.14
C LEU A 739 10.79 -5.65 -48.10
N GLY A 740 11.04 -6.44 -49.14
CA GLY A 740 10.66 -7.86 -49.22
C GLY A 740 9.21 -8.11 -48.78
N THR A 741 9.03 -9.02 -47.81
CA THR A 741 7.72 -9.33 -47.19
C THR A 741 7.50 -8.61 -45.86
N SER A 742 8.29 -7.58 -45.53
CA SER A 742 8.20 -6.88 -44.24
C SER A 742 6.85 -6.19 -44.02
N GLY A 743 6.18 -5.79 -45.10
CA GLY A 743 4.93 -5.03 -45.03
C GLY A 743 5.12 -3.57 -44.60
N LEU A 744 6.36 -3.06 -44.57
CA LEU A 744 6.64 -1.65 -44.26
C LEU A 744 5.96 -0.75 -45.31
N LYS A 745 5.12 0.17 -44.82
CA LYS A 745 4.49 1.24 -45.60
C LYS A 745 4.91 2.58 -45.05
N TYR A 746 5.16 3.53 -45.95
CA TYR A 746 5.54 4.89 -45.58
C TYR A 746 4.98 5.89 -46.59
N ASP A 747 4.61 7.07 -46.07
CA ASP A 747 4.10 8.18 -46.84
C ASP A 747 5.22 9.16 -47.24
N ILE A 748 4.91 10.02 -48.19
CA ILE A 748 5.85 11.05 -48.66
C ILE A 748 6.26 11.98 -47.52
N GLY A 749 7.58 12.09 -47.35
CA GLY A 749 8.24 12.98 -46.40
C GLY A 749 8.37 12.44 -44.98
N GLU A 750 7.95 11.20 -44.73
CA GLU A 750 8.24 10.51 -43.47
C GLU A 750 9.72 10.18 -43.29
N ALA A 751 10.09 9.87 -42.05
CA ALA A 751 11.44 9.47 -41.69
C ALA A 751 11.51 7.97 -41.37
N LEU A 752 12.62 7.34 -41.77
CA LEU A 752 12.95 5.97 -41.41
C LEU A 752 13.78 5.99 -40.12
N GLY A 753 13.23 5.44 -39.05
CA GLY A 753 13.92 5.21 -37.78
C GLY A 753 14.79 3.97 -37.86
N ILE A 754 16.10 4.14 -37.90
CA ILE A 754 17.07 3.05 -37.90
C ILE A 754 17.42 2.67 -36.46
N HIS A 755 17.18 1.41 -36.11
CA HIS A 755 17.55 0.85 -34.81
C HIS A 755 18.99 0.31 -34.88
N ALA A 756 19.95 1.23 -34.88
CA ALA A 756 21.37 0.88 -34.88
C ALA A 756 21.75 0.10 -33.63
N VAL A 757 22.84 -0.66 -33.74
CA VAL A 757 23.44 -1.47 -32.67
C VAL A 757 24.83 -0.94 -32.34
N ASN A 758 25.30 -1.20 -31.11
CA ASN A 758 26.68 -0.96 -30.73
C ASN A 758 27.63 -1.88 -31.50
N ASP A 759 28.87 -1.44 -31.70
CA ASP A 759 29.90 -2.26 -32.33
C ASP A 759 30.21 -3.47 -31.45
N VAL A 760 30.20 -4.65 -32.05
CA VAL A 760 30.36 -5.91 -31.30
C VAL A 760 31.73 -5.99 -30.64
N ALA A 761 32.78 -5.49 -31.31
CA ALA A 761 34.13 -5.54 -30.75
C ALA A 761 34.27 -4.58 -29.55
N GLU A 762 33.66 -3.39 -29.61
CA GLU A 762 33.64 -2.46 -28.48
C GLU A 762 32.87 -3.03 -27.28
N VAL A 763 31.73 -3.70 -27.52
CA VAL A 763 30.96 -4.38 -26.47
C VAL A 763 31.75 -5.52 -25.83
N GLU A 764 32.43 -6.35 -26.63
CA GLU A 764 33.27 -7.43 -26.12
C GLU A 764 34.43 -6.90 -25.26
N GLU A 765 35.07 -5.82 -25.68
CA GLU A 765 36.12 -5.15 -24.90
C GLU A 765 35.58 -4.59 -23.58
N PHE A 766 34.41 -3.94 -23.61
CA PHE A 766 33.76 -3.42 -22.40
C PHE A 766 33.37 -4.54 -21.43
N MET A 767 32.73 -5.62 -21.90
CA MET A 767 32.36 -6.76 -21.04
C MET A 767 33.57 -7.38 -20.37
N LYS A 768 34.67 -7.54 -21.11
CA LYS A 768 35.93 -8.06 -20.57
C LYS A 768 36.54 -7.14 -19.51
N PHE A 769 36.53 -5.83 -19.74
CA PHE A 769 36.98 -4.85 -18.75
C PHE A 769 36.11 -4.88 -17.49
N TYR A 770 34.80 -4.91 -17.66
CA TYR A 770 33.83 -4.78 -16.57
C TYR A 770 33.59 -6.07 -15.78
N GLY A 771 34.03 -7.21 -16.32
CA GLY A 771 33.91 -8.53 -15.68
C GLY A 771 32.53 -9.18 -15.88
N LEU A 772 31.88 -8.94 -17.02
CA LEU A 772 30.54 -9.43 -17.32
C LEU A 772 30.57 -10.75 -18.10
N ASN A 773 29.60 -11.63 -17.82
CA ASN A 773 29.35 -12.83 -18.63
C ASN A 773 28.29 -12.53 -19.70
N ALA A 774 28.60 -12.84 -20.95
CA ALA A 774 27.78 -12.52 -22.12
C ALA A 774 26.40 -13.22 -22.11
N ASP A 775 26.34 -14.42 -21.54
CA ASP A 775 25.16 -15.31 -21.55
C ASP A 775 24.23 -15.09 -20.35
N ASP A 776 24.61 -14.25 -19.38
CA ASP A 776 23.78 -13.98 -18.22
C ASP A 776 22.47 -13.31 -18.66
N VAL A 777 21.35 -13.79 -18.11
CA VAL A 777 20.02 -13.27 -18.42
C VAL A 777 19.71 -12.12 -17.46
N VAL A 778 19.32 -10.98 -18.04
CA VAL A 778 19.14 -9.70 -17.34
C VAL A 778 17.88 -8.99 -17.84
N GLU A 779 17.29 -8.19 -16.97
CA GLU A 779 16.20 -7.28 -17.34
C GLU A 779 16.77 -5.89 -17.66
N VAL A 780 16.26 -5.29 -18.73
CA VAL A 780 16.67 -3.97 -19.20
C VAL A 780 15.43 -3.17 -19.60
N PRO A 781 15.40 -1.84 -19.40
CA PRO A 781 14.25 -1.03 -19.78
C PRO A 781 13.99 -1.12 -21.29
N SER A 782 12.73 -1.11 -21.70
CA SER A 782 12.34 -1.12 -23.10
C SER A 782 12.78 0.20 -23.76
N ARG A 783 13.14 0.11 -25.04
CA ARG A 783 13.63 1.26 -25.81
C ARG A 783 12.57 2.33 -26.05
N GLU A 784 11.29 1.94 -26.00
CA GLU A 784 10.16 2.81 -26.32
C GLU A 784 9.38 3.25 -25.07
N ASP A 785 9.40 2.45 -23.99
CA ASP A 785 8.78 2.77 -22.71
C ASP A 785 9.69 2.35 -21.54
N ASN A 786 10.25 3.34 -20.82
CA ASN A 786 11.14 3.10 -19.68
C ASN A 786 10.44 2.42 -18.49
N ASN A 787 9.10 2.34 -18.48
CA ASN A 787 8.34 1.63 -17.45
C ASN A 787 8.16 0.14 -17.74
N VAL A 788 8.50 -0.30 -18.96
CA VAL A 788 8.42 -1.71 -19.37
C VAL A 788 9.83 -2.30 -19.39
N TRP A 789 10.02 -3.48 -18.82
CA TRP A 789 11.31 -4.16 -18.79
C TRP A 789 11.31 -5.37 -19.73
N GLU A 790 12.39 -5.55 -20.47
CA GLU A 790 12.63 -6.67 -21.37
C GLU A 790 13.71 -7.59 -20.82
N THR A 791 13.48 -8.91 -20.86
CA THR A 791 14.50 -9.91 -20.51
C THR A 791 15.38 -10.22 -21.73
N ARG A 792 16.70 -10.10 -21.58
CA ARG A 792 17.72 -10.31 -22.64
C ARG A 792 18.99 -10.90 -22.04
N THR A 793 19.94 -11.35 -22.86
CA THR A 793 21.30 -11.62 -22.36
C THR A 793 22.08 -10.31 -22.17
N VAL A 794 23.09 -10.29 -21.30
CA VAL A 794 23.99 -9.14 -21.13
C VAL A 794 24.56 -8.67 -22.47
N PHE A 795 25.01 -9.62 -23.31
CA PHE A 795 25.53 -9.30 -24.65
C PHE A 795 24.46 -8.64 -25.52
N GLN A 796 23.25 -9.21 -25.60
CA GLN A 796 22.16 -8.64 -26.39
C GLN A 796 21.76 -7.25 -25.87
N SER A 797 21.75 -7.06 -24.55
CA SER A 797 21.44 -5.79 -23.90
C SER A 797 22.45 -4.72 -24.26
N LEU A 798 23.74 -5.00 -24.17
CA LEU A 798 24.79 -4.05 -24.54
C LEU A 798 24.87 -3.79 -26.05
N VAL A 799 24.56 -4.78 -26.89
CA VAL A 799 24.60 -4.59 -28.36
C VAL A 799 23.35 -3.85 -28.85
N GLN A 800 22.16 -4.15 -28.34
CA GLN A 800 20.89 -3.77 -28.98
C GLN A 800 19.99 -2.86 -28.13
N ASN A 801 20.26 -2.72 -26.82
CA ASN A 801 19.40 -1.96 -25.92
C ASN A 801 20.11 -0.78 -25.22
N ILE A 802 21.18 -0.98 -24.46
CA ILE A 802 21.78 0.05 -23.59
C ILE A 802 22.72 0.97 -24.37
N ASP A 803 22.60 2.30 -24.21
CA ASP A 803 23.44 3.30 -24.88
C ASP A 803 24.80 3.51 -24.18
N ILE A 804 25.55 2.43 -23.95
CA ILE A 804 26.78 2.46 -23.14
C ILE A 804 27.92 3.29 -23.78
N PHE A 805 27.90 3.46 -25.10
CA PHE A 805 28.85 4.31 -25.83
C PHE A 805 28.26 5.69 -26.18
N GLY A 806 27.09 6.01 -25.63
CA GLY A 806 26.44 7.31 -25.75
C GLY A 806 27.02 8.38 -24.84
N ARG A 807 26.46 9.59 -24.92
CA ARG A 807 26.89 10.76 -24.14
C ARG A 807 26.22 10.76 -22.74
N PRO A 808 26.98 10.74 -21.64
CA PRO A 808 26.43 10.76 -20.29
C PRO A 808 25.84 12.13 -19.90
N PRO A 809 24.60 12.21 -19.39
CA PRO A 809 24.03 13.43 -18.81
C PRO A 809 24.57 13.68 -17.40
N LYS A 810 24.37 14.89 -16.87
CA LYS A 810 24.79 15.24 -15.49
C LYS A 810 24.27 14.25 -14.43
N LYS A 811 22.99 13.85 -14.54
CA LYS A 811 22.35 12.89 -13.63
C LYS A 811 23.06 11.54 -13.55
N PHE A 812 23.75 11.11 -14.62
CA PHE A 812 24.51 9.87 -14.60
C PHE A 812 25.71 9.96 -13.64
N TYR A 813 26.40 11.10 -13.59
CA TYR A 813 27.53 11.31 -12.68
C TYR A 813 27.08 11.32 -11.22
N GLU A 814 25.92 11.92 -10.94
CA GLU A 814 25.32 11.92 -9.60
C GLU A 814 24.96 10.49 -9.16
N ALA A 815 24.26 9.74 -10.02
CA ALA A 815 23.88 8.37 -9.72
C ALA A 815 25.09 7.42 -9.60
N LEU A 816 26.12 7.60 -10.42
CA LEU A 816 27.33 6.78 -10.37
C LEU A 816 28.12 7.00 -9.07
N ALA A 817 28.08 8.21 -8.49
CA ALA A 817 28.78 8.53 -7.25
C ALA A 817 28.34 7.68 -6.05
N GLU A 818 27.11 7.17 -6.05
CA GLU A 818 26.59 6.29 -4.99
C GLU A 818 27.31 4.94 -4.94
N PHE A 819 27.88 4.51 -6.06
CA PHE A 819 28.57 3.23 -6.20
C PHE A 819 30.09 3.35 -6.00
N ALA A 820 30.61 4.56 -5.79
CA ALA A 820 32.05 4.81 -5.63
C ALA A 820 32.53 4.41 -4.23
N SER A 821 33.46 3.46 -4.15
CA SER A 821 34.10 3.09 -2.88
C SER A 821 35.26 4.01 -2.48
N ASP A 822 35.83 4.78 -3.41
CA ASP A 822 36.86 5.79 -3.14
C ASP A 822 36.21 7.16 -2.93
N GLU A 823 36.45 7.77 -1.76
CA GLU A 823 35.85 9.06 -1.38
C GLU A 823 36.30 10.23 -2.28
N ASN A 824 37.49 10.17 -2.89
CA ASN A 824 37.93 11.22 -3.82
C ASN A 824 37.19 11.10 -5.16
N GLU A 825 37.09 9.88 -5.70
CA GLU A 825 36.31 9.62 -6.93
C GLU A 825 34.84 10.00 -6.73
N LYS A 826 34.24 9.64 -5.58
CA LYS A 826 32.89 10.04 -5.20
C LYS A 826 32.69 11.55 -5.22
N LYS A 827 33.59 12.29 -4.59
CA LYS A 827 33.53 13.76 -4.55
C LYS A 827 33.69 14.38 -5.94
N GLU A 828 34.56 13.82 -6.78
CA GLU A 828 34.77 14.30 -8.16
C GLU A 828 33.54 14.05 -9.03
N LEU A 829 32.92 12.86 -8.93
CA LEU A 829 31.66 12.52 -9.61
C LEU A 829 30.52 13.48 -9.21
N LEU A 830 30.34 13.73 -7.91
CA LEU A 830 29.35 14.71 -7.42
C LEU A 830 29.64 16.13 -7.92
N THR A 831 30.92 16.54 -7.98
CA THR A 831 31.32 17.85 -8.51
C THR A 831 30.97 17.98 -9.99
N LEU A 832 31.21 16.94 -10.80
CA LEU A 832 30.88 16.90 -12.23
C LEU A 832 29.36 16.89 -12.47
N GLY A 833 28.59 16.23 -11.61
CA GLY A 833 27.13 16.25 -11.63
C GLY A 833 26.55 17.62 -11.26
N GLY A 834 27.17 18.30 -10.29
CA GLY A 834 26.71 19.56 -9.73
C GLY A 834 26.93 20.82 -10.59
N PRO A 835 26.57 22.00 -10.04
CA PRO A 835 26.81 23.29 -10.69
C PRO A 835 28.30 23.65 -10.79
N GLU A 836 29.11 23.26 -9.80
CA GLU A 836 30.54 23.60 -9.69
C GLU A 836 31.37 23.03 -10.85
N GLY A 837 31.04 21.83 -11.34
CA GLY A 837 31.69 21.18 -12.47
C GLY A 837 31.14 21.55 -13.86
N ALA A 838 30.23 22.53 -13.99
CA ALA A 838 29.52 22.78 -15.25
C ALA A 838 30.43 23.06 -16.46
N ASN A 839 31.54 23.79 -16.26
CA ASN A 839 32.50 24.09 -17.33
C ASN A 839 33.27 22.84 -17.76
N GLU A 840 33.69 22.02 -16.81
CA GLU A 840 34.42 20.78 -17.08
C GLU A 840 33.49 19.73 -17.71
N PHE A 841 32.24 19.60 -17.22
CA PHE A 841 31.22 18.79 -17.86
C PHE A 841 31.01 19.21 -19.33
N LYS A 842 30.89 20.51 -19.61
CA LYS A 842 30.72 21.01 -20.98
C LYS A 842 31.91 20.64 -21.87
N ARG A 843 33.15 20.83 -21.38
CA ARG A 843 34.37 20.42 -22.09
C ARG A 843 34.37 18.92 -22.35
N ARG A 844 34.14 18.09 -21.33
CA ARG A 844 34.10 16.63 -21.43
C ARG A 844 33.06 16.14 -22.45
N ALA A 845 31.94 16.84 -22.52
CA ALA A 845 30.81 16.44 -23.34
C ALA A 845 30.86 16.97 -24.79
N GLU A 846 31.42 18.17 -25.03
CA GLU A 846 31.46 18.80 -26.36
C GLU A 846 32.84 18.74 -27.04
N VAL A 847 33.93 18.70 -26.26
CA VAL A 847 35.31 18.69 -26.77
C VAL A 847 35.91 17.29 -26.67
N ASP A 848 35.88 16.69 -25.48
CA ASP A 848 36.51 15.37 -25.27
C ASP A 848 35.60 14.22 -25.75
N THR A 849 34.29 14.46 -25.90
CA THR A 849 33.30 13.49 -26.38
C THR A 849 33.36 12.16 -25.59
N ILE A 850 33.35 12.30 -24.26
CA ILE A 850 33.38 11.18 -23.31
C ILE A 850 32.06 10.41 -23.35
N THR A 851 32.15 9.07 -23.29
CA THR A 851 31.01 8.14 -23.25
C THR A 851 30.75 7.59 -21.85
N TYR A 852 29.63 6.92 -21.60
CA TYR A 852 29.40 6.23 -20.32
C TYR A 852 30.50 5.21 -20.01
N ALA A 853 30.89 4.41 -21.01
CA ALA A 853 31.99 3.45 -20.89
C ALA A 853 33.33 4.13 -20.50
N ASP A 854 33.64 5.31 -21.07
CA ASP A 854 34.84 6.06 -20.71
C ASP A 854 34.82 6.53 -19.24
N VAL A 855 33.65 6.96 -18.72
CA VAL A 855 33.51 7.37 -17.33
C VAL A 855 33.70 6.17 -16.39
N LEU A 856 33.10 5.02 -16.70
CA LEU A 856 33.28 3.78 -15.92
C LEU A 856 34.73 3.27 -15.97
N LEU A 857 35.45 3.51 -17.07
CA LEU A 857 36.89 3.21 -17.19
C LEU A 857 37.77 4.17 -16.37
N GLU A 858 37.34 5.43 -16.21
CA GLU A 858 38.03 6.48 -15.47
C GLU A 858 37.84 6.33 -13.95
N PHE A 859 36.60 6.14 -13.49
CA PHE A 859 36.22 6.03 -12.07
C PHE A 859 36.00 4.57 -11.66
N LYS A 860 37.11 3.83 -11.51
CA LYS A 860 37.07 2.37 -11.31
C LYS A 860 36.53 1.95 -9.95
N SER A 861 36.53 2.84 -8.96
CA SER A 861 35.93 2.55 -7.65
C SER A 861 34.40 2.58 -7.71
N ALA A 862 33.83 3.26 -8.72
CA ALA A 862 32.40 3.31 -8.97
C ALA A 862 31.99 2.14 -9.86
N HIS A 863 31.70 0.98 -9.24
CA HIS A 863 31.50 -0.29 -9.94
C HIS A 863 30.11 -0.89 -9.70
N PRO A 864 29.03 -0.28 -10.24
CA PRO A 864 27.67 -0.79 -10.13
C PRO A 864 27.49 -2.21 -10.68
N SER A 865 26.43 -2.92 -10.26
CA SER A 865 26.04 -4.16 -10.93
C SER A 865 25.54 -3.89 -12.36
N PHE A 866 25.49 -4.90 -13.23
CA PHE A 866 24.95 -4.71 -14.59
C PHE A 866 23.50 -4.19 -14.58
N HIS A 867 22.71 -4.66 -13.61
CA HIS A 867 21.33 -4.22 -13.43
C HIS A 867 21.25 -2.74 -13.05
N ASP A 868 22.18 -2.25 -12.21
CA ASP A 868 22.25 -0.84 -11.87
C ASP A 868 22.75 0.00 -13.06
N ILE A 869 23.68 -0.52 -13.88
CA ILE A 869 24.06 0.11 -15.16
C ILE A 869 22.84 0.28 -16.06
N ALA A 870 22.02 -0.76 -16.21
CA ALA A 870 20.80 -0.71 -17.03
C ALA A 870 19.77 0.32 -16.53
N ARG A 871 19.83 0.71 -15.25
CA ARG A 871 18.98 1.76 -14.66
C ARG A 871 19.53 3.16 -14.90
N ILE A 872 20.83 3.36 -14.73
CA ILE A 872 21.45 4.69 -14.79
C ILE A 872 21.87 5.10 -16.20
N VAL A 873 21.99 4.14 -17.13
CA VAL A 873 22.27 4.37 -18.56
C VAL A 873 20.98 4.21 -19.37
N SER A 874 20.62 5.23 -20.14
CA SER A 874 19.39 5.21 -20.94
C SER A 874 19.44 4.20 -22.09
N PRO A 875 18.28 3.65 -22.52
CA PRO A 875 18.19 2.87 -23.76
C PRO A 875 18.64 3.66 -25.00
N MET A 876 19.20 2.93 -25.97
CA MET A 876 19.58 3.42 -27.29
C MET A 876 18.35 3.85 -28.07
N LYS A 877 18.34 5.14 -28.44
CA LYS A 877 17.29 5.70 -29.27
C LYS A 877 17.52 5.31 -30.73
N ARG A 878 16.43 5.06 -31.47
CA ARG A 878 16.49 4.93 -32.94
C ARG A 878 16.94 6.25 -33.56
N ARG A 879 17.71 6.20 -34.66
CA ARG A 879 18.11 7.39 -35.41
C ARG A 879 17.19 7.58 -36.59
N GLU A 880 16.55 8.74 -36.65
CA GLU A 880 15.63 9.11 -37.72
C GLU A 880 16.41 9.72 -38.90
N TYR A 881 16.12 9.23 -40.10
CA TYR A 881 16.63 9.75 -41.36
C TYR A 881 15.47 10.03 -42.31
N SER A 882 15.41 11.23 -42.88
CA SER A 882 14.41 11.56 -43.90
C SER A 882 14.51 10.61 -45.10
N ILE A 883 13.38 10.07 -45.55
CA ILE A 883 13.36 9.11 -46.64
C ILE A 883 13.62 9.81 -47.98
N ALA A 884 14.51 9.24 -48.78
CA ALA A 884 14.99 9.79 -50.05
C ALA A 884 14.28 9.22 -51.31
N SER A 885 13.24 8.41 -51.13
CA SER A 885 12.47 7.77 -52.22
C SER A 885 10.96 7.86 -51.98
N SER A 886 10.18 7.91 -53.06
CA SER A 886 8.71 7.74 -52.99
C SER A 886 8.32 6.26 -53.05
N GLN A 887 7.55 5.76 -52.08
CA GLN A 887 7.04 4.38 -52.14
C GLN A 887 6.05 4.16 -53.28
N ALA A 888 5.31 5.21 -53.69
CA ALA A 888 4.42 5.13 -54.84
C ALA A 888 5.19 4.88 -56.16
N VAL A 889 6.44 5.33 -56.23
CA VAL A 889 7.33 5.10 -57.38
C VAL A 889 8.14 3.82 -57.22
N ASN A 890 8.58 3.51 -55.99
CA ASN A 890 9.37 2.32 -55.67
C ASN A 890 8.65 1.49 -54.57
N PRO A 891 7.66 0.65 -54.93
CA PRO A 891 6.80 0.00 -53.95
C PRO A 891 7.51 -0.99 -53.02
N THR A 892 8.65 -1.53 -53.48
CA THR A 892 9.39 -2.60 -52.78
C THR A 892 10.67 -2.11 -52.14
N THR A 893 11.04 -0.82 -52.27
CA THR A 893 12.31 -0.33 -51.72
C THR A 893 12.18 1.03 -51.03
N VAL A 894 13.08 1.29 -50.09
CA VAL A 894 13.20 2.57 -49.39
C VAL A 894 14.66 3.03 -49.44
N ALA A 895 14.90 4.29 -49.77
CA ALA A 895 16.24 4.84 -49.88
C ALA A 895 16.51 5.90 -48.82
N LEU A 896 17.73 5.94 -48.32
CA LEU A 896 18.27 6.98 -47.43
C LEU A 896 19.46 7.67 -48.09
N MET A 897 19.69 8.91 -47.68
CA MET A 897 20.92 9.64 -47.98
C MET A 897 21.55 10.09 -46.67
N ILE A 898 22.71 9.53 -46.33
CA ILE A 898 23.35 9.72 -45.02
C ILE A 898 24.75 10.31 -45.17
N VAL A 899 25.15 11.13 -44.21
CA VAL A 899 26.53 11.59 -44.07
C VAL A 899 27.18 10.84 -42.91
N VAL A 900 28.36 10.25 -43.14
CA VAL A 900 29.12 9.58 -42.08
C VAL A 900 29.84 10.64 -41.25
N VAL A 901 29.65 10.55 -39.93
CA VAL A 901 30.28 11.46 -38.98
C VAL A 901 31.45 10.73 -38.32
N SER A 902 32.64 11.30 -38.45
CA SER A 902 33.86 10.84 -37.80
C SER A 902 34.71 12.04 -37.37
N TRP A 903 35.38 11.94 -36.22
CA TRP A 903 36.31 12.95 -35.72
C TRP A 903 37.43 12.28 -34.91
N VAL A 904 38.50 13.03 -34.66
CA VAL A 904 39.57 12.61 -33.75
C VAL A 904 39.39 13.38 -32.46
N ASP A 905 39.30 12.66 -31.33
CA ASP A 905 39.19 13.30 -30.01
C ASP A 905 40.52 13.93 -29.57
N PRO A 906 40.55 14.77 -28.52
CA PRO A 906 41.79 15.38 -28.02
C PRO A 906 42.86 14.39 -27.53
N LYS A 907 42.48 13.12 -27.29
CA LYS A 907 43.38 12.02 -26.93
C LYS A 907 43.94 11.29 -28.15
N GLY A 908 43.55 11.70 -29.37
CA GLY A 908 44.00 11.11 -30.62
C GLY A 908 43.23 9.85 -31.04
N ARG A 909 42.07 9.56 -30.41
CA ARG A 909 41.24 8.40 -30.76
C ARG A 909 40.28 8.75 -31.89
N ASP A 910 40.11 7.83 -32.82
CA ASP A 910 39.06 7.93 -33.83
C ASP A 910 37.70 7.69 -33.19
N ARG A 911 36.76 8.62 -33.40
CA ARG A 911 35.40 8.57 -32.90
C ARG A 911 34.42 8.67 -34.06
N PHE A 912 33.26 8.04 -33.89
CA PHE A 912 32.27 7.92 -34.95
C PHE A 912 30.85 8.17 -34.43
N GLY A 913 29.98 8.68 -35.30
CA GLY A 913 28.55 8.67 -35.03
C GLY A 913 27.99 7.26 -35.17
N GLN A 914 27.58 6.64 -34.07
CA GLN A 914 27.10 5.25 -33.97
C GLN A 914 26.23 4.80 -35.15
N ALA A 915 25.06 5.42 -35.35
CA ALA A 915 24.13 5.03 -36.42
C ALA A 915 24.72 5.19 -37.84
N THR A 916 25.52 6.24 -38.07
CA THR A 916 26.13 6.47 -39.38
C THR A 916 27.30 5.52 -39.66
N ARG A 917 28.03 5.12 -38.61
CA ARG A 917 29.09 4.12 -38.69
C ARG A 917 28.52 2.73 -38.95
N TYR A 918 27.46 2.38 -38.21
CA TYR A 918 26.67 1.17 -38.43
C TYR A 918 26.19 1.08 -39.87
N LEU A 919 25.43 2.08 -40.35
CA LEU A 919 24.86 2.04 -41.71
C LEU A 919 25.92 2.00 -42.82
N SER A 920 27.01 2.77 -42.69
CA SER A 920 28.05 2.83 -43.73
C SER A 920 28.91 1.56 -43.82
N SER A 921 28.95 0.73 -42.77
CA SER A 921 29.69 -0.54 -42.78
C SER A 921 28.87 -1.74 -43.24
N LEU A 922 27.55 -1.59 -43.42
CA LEU A 922 26.69 -2.71 -43.79
C LEU A 922 26.95 -3.20 -45.23
N PRO A 923 27.29 -4.49 -45.42
CA PRO A 923 27.32 -5.10 -46.74
C PRO A 923 25.91 -5.31 -47.31
N VAL A 924 25.82 -5.41 -48.64
CA VAL A 924 24.59 -5.81 -49.33
C VAL A 924 24.12 -7.18 -48.82
N GLY A 925 22.82 -7.32 -48.57
CA GLY A 925 22.21 -8.50 -47.96
C GLY A 925 22.08 -8.44 -46.43
N SER A 926 22.64 -7.41 -45.77
CA SER A 926 22.49 -7.25 -44.32
C SER A 926 21.05 -6.90 -43.94
N LYS A 927 20.58 -7.49 -42.84
CA LYS A 927 19.28 -7.17 -42.25
C LYS A 927 19.38 -5.97 -41.32
N VAL A 928 18.39 -5.09 -41.38
CA VAL A 928 18.29 -3.87 -40.56
C VAL A 928 16.90 -3.78 -39.98
N THR A 929 16.83 -3.49 -38.68
CA THR A 929 15.57 -3.17 -38.01
C THR A 929 15.25 -1.70 -38.20
N ALA A 930 14.09 -1.42 -38.78
CA ALA A 930 13.61 -0.08 -39.05
C ALA A 930 12.18 0.14 -38.53
N SER A 931 11.84 1.39 -38.27
CA SER A 931 10.48 1.86 -37.97
C SER A 931 10.17 3.09 -38.82
N VAL A 932 8.90 3.42 -38.98
CA VAL A 932 8.46 4.60 -39.74
C VAL A 932 7.93 5.63 -38.76
N LYS A 933 8.37 6.88 -38.90
CA LYS A 933 7.91 8.00 -38.09
C LYS A 933 7.22 9.04 -38.98
N PRO A 934 5.99 9.46 -38.61
CA PRO A 934 5.33 10.58 -39.25
C PRO A 934 6.15 11.87 -39.14
N SER A 935 6.23 12.62 -40.24
CA SER A 935 6.89 13.94 -40.30
C SER A 935 5.90 15.05 -40.64
N VAL A 936 6.30 16.28 -40.32
CA VAL A 936 5.62 17.52 -40.75
C VAL A 936 5.90 17.86 -42.22
N MET A 937 6.90 17.23 -42.85
CA MET A 937 7.23 17.37 -44.27
C MET A 937 6.20 16.70 -45.17
N LYS A 938 4.96 17.19 -45.21
CA LYS A 938 3.90 16.66 -46.08
C LYS A 938 3.72 17.53 -47.32
N LEU A 939 3.34 16.92 -48.44
CA LEU A 939 2.92 17.66 -49.63
C LEU A 939 1.63 18.48 -49.34
N PRO A 940 1.43 19.61 -50.01
CA PRO A 940 0.18 20.37 -49.94
C PRO A 940 -1.01 19.52 -50.40
N ALA A 941 -2.20 19.86 -49.90
CA ALA A 941 -3.43 19.13 -50.22
C ALA A 941 -3.78 19.14 -51.72
N LEU A 942 -3.45 20.23 -52.42
CA LEU A 942 -3.68 20.36 -53.86
C LEU A 942 -2.42 19.99 -54.65
N ASP A 943 -2.60 19.18 -55.69
CA ASP A 943 -1.49 18.78 -56.56
C ASP A 943 -0.93 19.95 -57.39
N SER A 944 -1.78 20.94 -57.68
CA SER A 944 -1.46 22.17 -58.40
C SER A 944 -0.78 23.23 -57.53
N ALA A 945 -0.70 23.05 -56.21
CA ALA A 945 -0.06 24.02 -55.33
C ALA A 945 1.48 23.98 -55.50
N PRO A 946 2.16 25.13 -55.70
CA PRO A 946 3.60 25.17 -55.86
C PRO A 946 4.40 24.69 -54.64
N LEU A 947 5.59 24.16 -54.91
CA LEU A 947 6.56 23.73 -53.90
C LEU A 947 7.83 24.57 -53.99
N ILE A 948 8.22 25.19 -52.88
CA ILE A 948 9.49 25.89 -52.73
C ILE A 948 10.32 25.12 -51.72
N MET A 949 11.41 24.51 -52.16
CA MET A 949 12.20 23.55 -51.36
C MET A 949 13.65 24.02 -51.26
N ALA A 950 14.18 24.11 -50.04
CA ALA A 950 15.55 24.52 -49.76
C ALA A 950 16.30 23.42 -48.99
N GLY A 951 17.18 22.69 -49.68
CA GLY A 951 17.91 21.55 -49.12
C GLY A 951 19.42 21.76 -49.08
N LEU A 952 20.05 21.49 -47.92
CA LEU A 952 21.51 21.56 -47.78
C LEU A 952 22.12 20.17 -47.60
N GLY A 953 23.01 19.78 -48.52
CA GLY A 953 23.66 18.46 -48.53
C GLY A 953 22.66 17.31 -48.43
N THR A 954 22.72 16.52 -47.35
CA THR A 954 21.81 15.40 -47.12
C THR A 954 20.35 15.83 -46.86
N GLY A 955 20.10 17.12 -46.60
CA GLY A 955 18.74 17.69 -46.54
C GLY A 955 17.99 17.66 -47.87
N LEU A 956 18.62 17.24 -48.98
CA LEU A 956 17.94 16.99 -50.26
C LEU A 956 17.13 15.68 -50.27
N ALA A 957 17.28 14.82 -49.26
CA ALA A 957 16.61 13.53 -49.19
C ALA A 957 15.08 13.63 -49.36
N PRO A 958 14.31 14.34 -48.51
CA PRO A 958 12.86 14.40 -48.65
C PRO A 958 12.42 15.02 -49.99
N PHE A 959 13.19 15.99 -50.50
CA PHE A 959 12.88 16.65 -51.77
C PHE A 959 13.07 15.74 -52.98
N ARG A 960 13.98 14.77 -52.90
CA ARG A 960 14.09 13.71 -53.91
C ARG A 960 12.81 12.88 -53.97
N ALA A 961 12.25 12.50 -52.82
CA ALA A 961 10.99 11.79 -52.77
C ALA A 961 9.81 12.64 -53.31
N PHE A 962 9.77 13.93 -52.99
CA PHE A 962 8.73 14.86 -53.47
C PHE A 962 8.75 15.00 -54.99
N VAL A 963 9.95 15.21 -55.57
CA VAL A 963 10.12 15.36 -57.01
C VAL A 963 9.77 14.06 -57.73
N GLN A 964 10.20 12.89 -57.23
CA GLN A 964 9.80 11.59 -57.79
C GLN A 964 8.28 11.42 -57.82
N TYR A 965 7.60 11.77 -56.72
CA TYR A 965 6.15 11.67 -56.66
C TYR A 965 5.46 12.63 -57.64
N ARG A 966 5.90 13.89 -57.72
CA ARG A 966 5.37 14.88 -58.68
C ARG A 966 5.64 14.49 -60.13
N ALA A 967 6.81 13.93 -60.42
CA ALA A 967 7.14 13.41 -61.74
C ALA A 967 6.20 12.26 -62.16
N MET A 968 5.91 11.32 -61.25
CA MET A 968 4.93 10.25 -61.48
C MET A 968 3.54 10.82 -61.78
N GLN A 969 3.07 11.79 -61.00
CA GLN A 969 1.76 12.43 -61.22
C GLN A 969 1.68 13.13 -62.59
N LYS A 970 2.74 13.86 -62.96
CA LYS A 970 2.83 14.49 -64.29
C LYS A 970 2.83 13.46 -65.42
N ALA A 971 3.55 12.35 -65.26
CA ALA A 971 3.57 11.25 -66.23
C ALA A 971 2.19 10.57 -66.38
N GLN A 972 1.35 10.60 -65.34
CA GLN A 972 -0.04 10.15 -65.38
C GLN A 972 -1.01 11.19 -65.99
N GLY A 973 -0.50 12.34 -66.46
CA GLY A 973 -1.31 13.39 -67.06
C GLY A 973 -2.02 14.30 -66.06
N LYS A 974 -1.67 14.25 -64.76
CA LYS A 974 -2.19 15.19 -63.77
C LYS A 974 -1.48 16.53 -63.90
N ASP A 975 -2.24 17.60 -63.66
CA ASP A 975 -1.67 18.94 -63.53
C ASP A 975 -0.93 19.08 -62.20
N ILE A 976 0.29 19.62 -62.24
CA ILE A 976 1.14 19.79 -61.05
C ILE A 976 1.61 21.24 -60.91
N GLY A 977 1.71 21.71 -59.68
CA GLY A 977 2.23 23.05 -59.38
C GLY A 977 3.70 23.21 -59.74
N SER A 978 4.17 24.46 -59.82
CA SER A 978 5.58 24.77 -60.05
C SER A 978 6.46 24.28 -58.89
N ILE A 979 7.68 23.84 -59.21
CA ILE A 979 8.63 23.30 -58.23
C ILE A 979 9.93 24.08 -58.31
N LEU A 980 10.19 24.89 -57.28
CA LEU A 980 11.41 25.66 -57.10
C LEU A 980 12.30 24.92 -56.10
N LEU A 981 13.39 24.31 -56.58
CA LEU A 981 14.35 23.59 -55.76
C LEU A 981 15.65 24.39 -55.63
N TYR A 982 15.97 24.81 -54.41
CA TYR A 982 17.23 25.44 -54.04
C TYR A 982 18.10 24.44 -53.28
N MET A 983 19.34 24.28 -53.73
CA MET A 983 20.28 23.32 -53.17
C MET A 983 21.61 23.97 -52.80
N GLY A 984 22.13 23.61 -51.62
CA GLY A 984 23.38 24.11 -51.08
C GLY A 984 24.38 23.01 -50.77
N SER A 985 25.59 23.11 -51.33
CA SER A 985 26.72 22.20 -51.08
C SER A 985 28.06 22.96 -51.01
N ARG A 986 29.13 22.28 -50.58
CA ARG A 986 30.48 22.90 -50.55
C ARG A 986 31.02 23.12 -51.95
N HIS A 987 31.07 22.05 -52.74
CA HIS A 987 31.67 22.04 -54.08
C HIS A 987 30.75 21.35 -55.08
N GLN A 988 30.73 21.83 -56.32
CA GLN A 988 29.97 21.23 -57.40
C GLN A 988 30.51 19.85 -57.78
N ARG A 989 31.84 19.71 -57.88
CA ARG A 989 32.45 18.46 -58.35
C ARG A 989 32.29 17.32 -57.34
N GLU A 990 32.41 17.62 -56.04
CA GLU A 990 32.42 16.60 -54.98
C GLU A 990 31.04 16.37 -54.35
N GLU A 991 30.15 17.38 -54.29
CA GLU A 991 28.89 17.32 -53.54
C GLU A 991 27.63 17.72 -54.36
N TYR A 992 27.66 17.60 -55.69
CA TYR A 992 26.44 17.73 -56.49
C TYR A 992 25.62 16.42 -56.46
N LEU A 993 25.07 16.14 -55.28
CA LEU A 993 24.33 14.91 -54.97
C LEU A 993 23.13 14.75 -55.91
N TYR A 994 23.09 13.65 -56.66
CA TYR A 994 22.08 13.35 -57.70
C TYR A 994 21.97 14.43 -58.79
N GLY A 995 23.05 15.14 -59.12
CA GLY A 995 23.06 16.24 -60.10
C GLY A 995 22.34 15.92 -61.41
N GLU A 996 22.70 14.80 -62.04
CA GLU A 996 22.09 14.34 -63.30
C GLU A 996 20.57 14.08 -63.19
N GLU A 997 20.10 13.60 -62.02
CA GLU A 997 18.67 13.35 -61.77
C GLU A 997 17.91 14.69 -61.70
N TRP A 998 18.49 15.71 -61.05
CA TRP A 998 17.87 17.05 -60.97
C TRP A 998 17.78 17.75 -62.32
N GLU A 999 18.84 17.65 -63.12
CA GLU A 999 18.89 18.22 -64.48
C GLU A 999 17.86 17.53 -65.38
N ALA A 1000 17.75 16.19 -65.32
CA ALA A 1000 16.74 15.45 -66.05
C ALA A 1000 15.30 15.84 -65.67
N TYR A 1001 15.01 16.05 -64.38
CA TYR A 1001 13.68 16.51 -63.96
C TYR A 1001 13.38 17.96 -64.36
N GLN A 1002 14.41 18.80 -64.45
CA GLN A 1002 14.27 20.16 -64.97
C GLN A 1002 13.96 20.14 -66.47
N ASP A 1003 14.67 19.33 -67.25
CA ASP A 1003 14.45 19.17 -68.70
C ASP A 1003 13.08 18.54 -69.01
N ALA A 1004 12.60 17.64 -68.15
CA ALA A 1004 11.23 17.10 -68.21
C ALA A 1004 10.15 18.11 -67.75
N GLY A 1005 10.55 19.31 -67.32
CA GLY A 1005 9.70 20.37 -66.81
C GLY A 1005 8.97 20.01 -65.52
N VAL A 1006 9.47 19.04 -64.75
CA VAL A 1006 8.95 18.72 -63.41
C VAL A 1006 9.47 19.75 -62.42
N ILE A 1007 10.78 20.03 -62.44
CA ILE A 1007 11.39 21.13 -61.70
C ILE A 1007 11.33 22.37 -62.59
N THR A 1008 10.63 23.42 -62.15
CA THR A 1008 10.51 24.67 -62.92
C THR A 1008 11.70 25.59 -62.69
N LEU A 1009 12.35 25.51 -61.53
CA LEU A 1009 13.53 26.31 -61.20
C LEU A 1009 14.49 25.50 -60.34
N LEU A 1010 15.76 25.46 -60.76
CA LEU A 1010 16.83 24.79 -60.04
C LEU A 1010 17.92 25.79 -59.61
N GLY A 1011 17.91 26.18 -58.33
CA GLY A 1011 18.85 27.13 -57.73
C GLY A 1011 20.06 26.41 -57.10
N ARG A 1012 21.23 26.50 -57.72
CA ARG A 1012 22.44 25.77 -57.29
C ARG A 1012 23.42 26.69 -56.57
N ALA A 1013 23.72 26.41 -55.30
CA ALA A 1013 24.67 27.16 -54.50
C ALA A 1013 25.86 26.29 -54.06
N PHE A 1014 27.06 26.64 -54.56
CA PHE A 1014 28.32 26.00 -54.18
C PHE A 1014 29.21 27.03 -53.48
N SER A 1015 29.47 26.79 -52.20
CA SER A 1015 30.08 27.81 -51.32
C SER A 1015 31.60 27.89 -51.40
N ARG A 1016 32.28 26.94 -52.04
CA ARG A 1016 33.75 26.81 -52.03
C ARG A 1016 34.42 26.81 -53.40
N ASP A 1017 33.66 26.90 -54.50
CA ASP A 1017 34.20 26.84 -55.86
C ASP A 1017 34.76 28.19 -56.37
N GLN A 1018 34.48 29.27 -55.63
CA GLN A 1018 34.90 30.63 -55.96
C GLN A 1018 35.28 31.42 -54.69
N LYS A 1019 35.96 32.58 -54.86
CA LYS A 1019 36.44 33.40 -53.73
C LYS A 1019 35.32 33.94 -52.84
N GLN A 1020 34.18 34.31 -53.42
CA GLN A 1020 33.00 34.80 -52.69
C GLN A 1020 32.05 33.63 -52.42
N LYS A 1021 31.71 33.37 -51.17
CA LYS A 1021 30.83 32.26 -50.83
C LYS A 1021 29.41 32.56 -51.33
N ILE A 1022 28.85 31.66 -52.13
CA ILE A 1022 27.46 31.71 -52.59
C ILE A 1022 26.68 30.67 -51.79
N TYR A 1023 25.63 31.11 -51.11
CA TYR A 1023 24.72 30.27 -50.34
C TYR A 1023 23.31 30.24 -50.96
N ILE A 1024 22.43 29.43 -50.38
CA ILE A 1024 21.08 29.20 -50.91
C ILE A 1024 20.22 30.48 -50.90
N GLN A 1025 20.36 31.31 -49.86
CA GLN A 1025 19.65 32.58 -49.75
C GLN A 1025 20.03 33.54 -50.90
N ASP A 1026 21.26 33.48 -51.40
CA ASP A 1026 21.70 34.33 -52.51
C ASP A 1026 21.00 33.91 -53.81
N ARG A 1027 20.86 32.60 -54.05
CA ARG A 1027 20.10 32.06 -55.20
C ARG A 1027 18.61 32.34 -55.09
N MET A 1028 18.06 32.32 -53.89
CA MET A 1028 16.68 32.72 -53.65
C MET A 1028 16.49 34.22 -53.95
N ARG A 1029 17.43 35.09 -53.54
CA ARG A 1029 17.40 36.53 -53.85
C ARG A 1029 17.46 36.85 -55.34
N GLU A 1030 18.20 36.06 -56.12
CA GLU A 1030 18.24 36.18 -57.59
C GLU A 1030 16.89 35.88 -58.26
N THR A 1031 16.01 35.15 -57.57
CA THR A 1031 14.76 34.58 -58.12
C THR A 1031 13.52 34.98 -57.31
N VAL A 1032 13.59 36.11 -56.60
CA VAL A 1032 12.50 36.59 -55.70
C VAL A 1032 11.18 36.75 -56.44
N LYS A 1033 11.19 37.12 -57.72
CA LYS A 1033 9.96 37.25 -58.52
C LYS A 1033 9.25 35.90 -58.69
N ASP A 1034 10.00 34.83 -58.93
CA ASP A 1034 9.47 33.47 -59.03
C ASP A 1034 8.94 32.99 -57.68
N ILE A 1035 9.63 33.34 -56.59
CA ILE A 1035 9.19 33.06 -55.21
C ILE A 1035 7.88 33.81 -54.91
N ILE A 1036 7.75 35.10 -55.26
CA ILE A 1036 6.52 35.87 -55.08
C ILE A 1036 5.36 35.19 -55.83
N GLN A 1037 5.58 34.78 -57.07
CA GLN A 1037 4.56 34.10 -57.86
C GLN A 1037 4.15 32.77 -57.21
N ALA A 1038 5.10 31.87 -56.96
CA ALA A 1038 4.83 30.54 -56.46
C ALA A 1038 4.33 30.52 -55.00
N TYR A 1039 4.94 31.30 -54.12
CA TYR A 1039 4.68 31.22 -52.67
C TYR A 1039 3.52 32.13 -52.23
N ILE A 1040 3.39 33.33 -52.82
CA ILE A 1040 2.40 34.32 -52.37
C ILE A 1040 1.16 34.28 -53.26
N LYS A 1041 1.31 34.39 -54.59
CA LYS A 1041 0.16 34.51 -55.51
C LYS A 1041 -0.54 33.19 -55.77
N ASP A 1042 0.24 32.13 -55.97
CA ASP A 1042 -0.26 30.78 -56.28
C ASP A 1042 -0.43 29.92 -55.01
N GLU A 1043 -0.29 30.56 -53.84
CA GLU A 1043 -0.51 29.95 -52.53
C GLU A 1043 0.32 28.67 -52.24
N GLY A 1044 1.55 28.59 -52.75
CA GLY A 1044 2.45 27.46 -52.52
C GLY A 1044 2.98 27.30 -51.08
N SER A 1045 3.73 26.23 -50.86
CA SER A 1045 4.36 25.90 -49.57
C SER A 1045 5.88 25.94 -49.63
N PHE A 1046 6.50 26.43 -48.56
CA PHE A 1046 7.93 26.49 -48.36
C PHE A 1046 8.41 25.38 -47.42
N TYR A 1047 9.48 24.70 -47.81
CA TYR A 1047 10.12 23.63 -47.05
C TYR A 1047 11.62 23.88 -46.96
N LEU A 1048 12.19 23.71 -45.77
CA LEU A 1048 13.65 23.72 -45.59
C LEU A 1048 14.10 22.52 -44.77
N CYS A 1049 15.12 21.82 -45.29
CA CYS A 1049 15.73 20.68 -44.64
C CYS A 1049 17.27 20.80 -44.63
N GLY A 1050 17.88 20.67 -43.44
CA GLY A 1050 19.33 20.84 -43.28
C GLY A 1050 19.74 21.34 -41.89
N PRO A 1051 20.94 21.92 -41.74
CA PRO A 1051 21.37 22.51 -40.47
C PRO A 1051 20.55 23.75 -40.09
N THR A 1052 20.60 24.15 -38.82
CA THR A 1052 19.87 25.31 -38.28
C THR A 1052 20.40 26.68 -38.68
N TRP A 1053 21.71 26.81 -38.97
CA TRP A 1053 22.35 28.11 -39.23
C TRP A 1053 21.81 28.95 -40.42
N PRO A 1054 21.30 28.38 -41.53
CA PRO A 1054 20.79 29.16 -42.66
C PRO A 1054 19.32 29.57 -42.51
N VAL A 1055 18.61 29.08 -41.48
CA VAL A 1055 17.18 29.37 -41.28
C VAL A 1055 16.90 30.87 -41.19
N PRO A 1056 17.66 31.69 -40.42
CA PRO A 1056 17.39 33.12 -40.34
C PRO A 1056 17.53 33.82 -41.70
N ASP A 1057 18.60 33.51 -42.43
CA ASP A 1057 18.90 34.14 -43.72
C ASP A 1057 17.87 33.78 -44.79
N VAL A 1058 17.44 32.52 -44.84
CA VAL A 1058 16.41 32.06 -45.79
C VAL A 1058 15.05 32.66 -45.46
N THR A 1059 14.71 32.74 -44.16
CA THR A 1059 13.46 33.37 -43.72
C THR A 1059 13.42 34.85 -44.08
N GLU A 1060 14.54 35.56 -43.92
CA GLU A 1060 14.67 36.95 -44.35
C GLU A 1060 14.36 37.12 -45.85
N VAL A 1061 14.84 36.22 -46.71
CA VAL A 1061 14.53 36.29 -48.16
C VAL A 1061 13.02 36.11 -48.43
N LEU A 1062 12.34 35.25 -47.69
CA LEU A 1062 10.89 35.09 -47.80
C LEU A 1062 10.14 36.33 -47.30
N GLU A 1063 10.60 36.94 -46.20
CA GLU A 1063 10.06 38.21 -45.71
C GLU A 1063 10.30 39.36 -46.71
N GLU A 1064 11.48 39.41 -47.34
CA GLU A 1064 11.79 40.34 -48.43
C GLU A 1064 10.78 40.18 -49.58
N ALA A 1065 10.49 38.94 -49.99
CA ALA A 1065 9.49 38.64 -51.02
C ALA A 1065 8.07 39.11 -50.63
N ILE A 1066 7.65 38.86 -49.39
CA ILE A 1066 6.34 39.28 -48.86
C ILE A 1066 6.21 40.80 -48.84
N ARG A 1067 7.26 41.50 -48.37
CA ARG A 1067 7.29 42.97 -48.33
C ARG A 1067 7.26 43.58 -49.72
N GLU A 1068 7.97 42.99 -50.68
CA GLU A 1068 8.00 43.47 -52.06
C GLU A 1068 6.64 43.28 -52.77
N GLU A 1069 5.97 42.14 -52.59
CA GLU A 1069 4.60 41.97 -53.12
C GLU A 1069 3.59 42.89 -52.43
N GLY A 1070 3.73 43.12 -51.11
CA GLY A 1070 2.96 44.14 -50.39
C GLY A 1070 3.14 45.54 -51.02
N ARG A 1071 4.39 45.91 -51.36
CA ARG A 1071 4.69 47.17 -52.04
C ARG A 1071 4.08 47.25 -53.43
N ILE A 1072 4.15 46.16 -54.21
CA ILE A 1072 3.56 46.07 -55.57
C ILE A 1072 2.03 46.17 -55.50
N SER A 1073 1.40 45.56 -54.50
CA SER A 1073 -0.06 45.55 -54.29
C SER A 1073 -0.60 46.75 -53.50
N GLY A 1074 0.27 47.68 -53.07
CA GLY A 1074 -0.11 48.88 -52.32
C GLY A 1074 -0.53 48.63 -50.86
N LYS A 1075 -0.20 47.45 -50.29
CA LYS A 1075 -0.53 47.06 -48.92
C LYS A 1075 0.71 47.06 -48.03
N LYS A 1076 0.62 47.68 -46.85
CA LYS A 1076 1.69 47.59 -45.84
C LYS A 1076 1.55 46.26 -45.09
N VAL A 1077 2.45 45.31 -45.35
CA VAL A 1077 2.46 43.97 -44.74
C VAL A 1077 3.69 43.82 -43.85
N ASP A 1078 3.50 43.23 -42.67
CA ASP A 1078 4.59 42.84 -41.77
C ASP A 1078 5.05 41.41 -42.13
N GLY A 1079 6.27 41.28 -42.65
CA GLY A 1079 6.82 40.01 -43.12
C GLY A 1079 6.89 38.93 -42.03
N ARG A 1080 7.29 39.28 -40.80
CA ARG A 1080 7.40 38.32 -39.69
C ARG A 1080 6.06 37.75 -39.29
N LYS A 1081 5.06 38.64 -39.16
CA LYS A 1081 3.70 38.24 -38.80
C LYS A 1081 3.09 37.33 -39.87
N GLU A 1082 3.40 37.59 -41.13
CA GLU A 1082 2.92 36.75 -42.24
C GLU A 1082 3.60 35.39 -42.28
N ILE A 1083 4.91 35.30 -41.99
CA ILE A 1083 5.62 34.02 -41.86
C ILE A 1083 5.03 33.18 -40.71
N GLU A 1084 4.72 33.77 -39.55
CA GLU A 1084 4.06 33.03 -38.46
C GLU A 1084 2.66 32.55 -38.88
N ARG A 1085 1.87 33.37 -39.59
CA ARG A 1085 0.58 32.95 -40.15
C ARG A 1085 0.73 31.78 -41.13
N LEU A 1086 1.76 31.81 -41.99
CA LEU A 1086 2.05 30.75 -42.96
C LEU A 1086 2.53 29.46 -42.27
N LYS A 1087 3.24 29.58 -41.15
CA LYS A 1087 3.63 28.46 -40.29
C LYS A 1087 2.41 27.81 -39.64
N GLU A 1088 1.49 28.60 -39.08
CA GLU A 1088 0.21 28.12 -38.55
C GLU A 1088 -0.64 27.44 -39.63
N ALA A 1089 -0.61 27.96 -40.86
CA ALA A 1089 -1.29 27.39 -42.01
C ALA A 1089 -0.58 26.15 -42.61
N GLY A 1090 0.54 25.69 -42.05
CA GLY A 1090 1.30 24.54 -42.54
C GLY A 1090 2.00 24.76 -43.88
N ARG A 1091 2.18 26.03 -44.29
CA ARG A 1091 2.81 26.45 -45.55
C ARG A 1091 4.26 26.91 -45.38
N TYR A 1092 4.75 27.01 -44.16
CA TYR A 1092 6.16 27.21 -43.83
C TYR A 1092 6.63 26.06 -42.92
N VAL A 1093 7.40 25.12 -43.48
CA VAL A 1093 7.77 23.86 -42.83
C VAL A 1093 9.29 23.74 -42.75
N LEU A 1094 9.79 23.52 -41.53
CA LEU A 1094 11.22 23.35 -41.26
C LEU A 1094 11.48 21.98 -40.65
N GLU A 1095 12.47 21.26 -41.18
CA GLU A 1095 13.03 20.05 -40.58
C GLU A 1095 14.55 20.22 -40.50
N VAL A 1096 15.00 20.82 -39.39
CA VAL A 1096 16.39 21.22 -39.18
C VAL A 1096 17.02 20.56 -37.97
N TYR A 1097 18.32 20.25 -38.08
CA TYR A 1097 19.07 19.49 -37.08
C TYR A 1097 20.36 20.19 -36.62
#